data_AF-A0A6P2EMC1-F1
#
_entry.id   AF-A0A6P2EMC1-F1
#
_cell.length_a   1.000
_cell.length_b   1.000
_cell.length_c   1.000
_cell.angle_alpha   90.00
_cell.angle_beta   90.00
_cell.angle_gamma   90.00
#
_symmetry.space_group_name_H-M   'P 1'
#
loop_
_entity.id
_entity.type
_entity.pdbx_description
1 polymer ?
#
loop_
_entity_poly.entity_id
_entity_poly.type
_entity_poly.pdbx_seq_one_letter_code
_entity_poly.pdbx_strand_id
1 'polypeptide(L)'
;MSGATSGAIERIRAHVPGFLDAAARRAGEGLAFVFGSARILGVALVSAGMIMLLLRSMLYVRTGWGVEDYLGWADDGPAGPAAALLELWRRCQLLWLARLYMALDSIAFVPIYAAFFLKTGWVLAQALDDDTGRPTPAGRRWFALFWVPVLMLVAVDLLENLAGLQRTGGYGAVIGAIALVLGIAGVWGLAALGVWKIPAHRGALALGLLLLAALLAGMFFGTDACAAVDGASWRGRLGCAAHRSKSWLIVAVFSLLAAAGICWLFGAVLSTHADVAGNPERARRRADLRAAIFDCLVRSRYVLAALALFAALTVVMDQSRDIIASTASFVPRFFTMIHVDWGGAPAPAPGVAIDWVGVLWLLAGSLTVFGLSILGLALLVFACWLWTRSVCHLRSAGRRPVAAGFEPARDGNRHEDIFARDWARVLALVPVLLVVLLCANVLEDLAKAQTGAGAHSAGGFGWLACLLPSVGVVAFAVLAVFAGGGFIWRRGDRASTAGYYDCIDWADWSTRAGLMDAKPHAGPAAASGDARPTDLKYNFLGKVTPYLLPMVALGLVFLCRLIDVLPGRTGDYFPSMAFPVILLSLTFWLCFFGWLSLLEVYDAVPWVLVLVAWIGVLGLAGLTDNHLVWPGPLEGEPSTWGGIRMWACSAVLGGVIVVAYRWAMERVRHPGTVASLKVYWPLVLVVPALTIAIMVVGNYFATARRPQAPAVPAQAAAPAVPLETALAGWLRTICHAPDDNSPCAPQLAPRPGRGGYDVYFVSSEGGGIRAAMWTAFALHELEAEDPGFAQRTFAVSGVSGGAIGAAVYRACSEGAQGAARTAREARDARETCIRRFAQTDLLSPLLSSWMFEDLLGRLVPSGLCRTPGCGFMSRGAWFEQTMEVGAPRLRRGMRELRHADTTGPNAGKHVPYLLLNATWVETGERAIASELVVSQTDFPGSKDQLGLVGADMPLGAAAHNAARFPYVNAIGGLKTPADLCDRRGVAVPGKHSPDADTRICGHLADGGYFDNGGAQSTTDLVRAFVACLAAREAKDAATGCGSLPEGQRTWLRENLVPRVLMIRNESDPGAAVADRCGEIAQPAAADVFPVVDNACTAPIGKRYQPARPLCAQGKVPYLDLIGPLLAVINTSGVGAAGRLAEAREADAIVQARIAMRGKAAAATTEPVTAIDLLPKGVHFPLGWHLSHSGVDNMSEQAANCRILPAADKS
;
A
#
# COMPACT_ATOMS: atom_id res chain seq x y z
N MET A 1 -54.98 37.55 32.93
CA MET A 1 -53.52 37.31 32.79
C MET A 1 -53.03 37.69 31.37
N SER A 2 -53.30 38.90 30.89
CA SER A 2 -52.91 39.36 29.53
C SER A 2 -51.73 40.35 29.51
N GLY A 3 -51.04 40.55 30.64
CA GLY A 3 -49.95 41.55 30.76
C GLY A 3 -48.52 41.01 30.71
N ALA A 4 -48.30 39.69 30.75
CA ALA A 4 -46.95 39.11 30.92
C ALA A 4 -46.29 38.60 29.63
N THR A 5 -47.04 38.42 28.54
CA THR A 5 -46.56 37.82 27.28
C THR A 5 -46.11 38.83 26.22
N SER A 6 -46.52 40.10 26.32
CA SER A 6 -46.10 41.14 25.35
C SER A 6 -44.63 41.57 25.53
N GLY A 7 -44.18 41.72 26.78
CA GLY A 7 -42.83 42.24 27.08
C GLY A 7 -41.67 41.23 26.90
N ALA A 8 -41.97 39.95 26.67
CA ALA A 8 -40.96 38.94 26.35
C ALA A 8 -40.73 38.82 24.83
N ILE A 9 -41.80 38.94 24.03
CA ILE A 9 -41.73 38.92 22.56
C ILE A 9 -41.10 40.20 22.01
N GLU A 10 -41.33 41.36 22.63
CA GLU A 10 -40.66 42.62 22.27
C GLU A 10 -39.15 42.61 22.59
N ARG A 11 -38.73 41.99 23.70
CA ARG A 11 -37.31 41.86 24.05
C ARG A 11 -36.54 40.92 23.11
N ILE A 12 -37.18 39.86 22.62
CA ILE A 12 -36.62 38.96 21.61
C ILE A 12 -36.56 39.66 20.23
N ARG A 13 -37.60 40.43 19.84
CA ARG A 13 -37.58 41.22 18.59
C ARG A 13 -36.51 42.32 18.56
N ALA A 14 -36.14 42.89 19.70
CA ALA A 14 -35.11 43.93 19.78
C ALA A 14 -33.66 43.38 19.75
N HIS A 15 -33.43 42.14 20.20
CA HIS A 15 -32.08 41.56 20.31
C HIS A 15 -31.68 40.65 19.13
N VAL A 16 -32.64 40.09 18.40
CA VAL A 16 -32.40 39.23 17.22
C VAL A 16 -31.73 39.99 16.06
N PRO A 17 -32.11 41.24 15.71
CA PRO A 17 -31.44 42.00 14.66
C PRO A 17 -29.99 42.30 15.03
N GLY A 18 -29.70 42.73 16.26
CA GLY A 18 -28.34 43.03 16.71
C GLY A 18 -27.42 41.80 16.76
N PHE A 19 -27.94 40.62 17.11
CA PHE A 19 -27.19 39.37 17.10
C PHE A 19 -26.95 38.85 15.67
N LEU A 20 -27.95 38.91 14.80
CA LEU A 20 -27.81 38.55 13.38
C LEU A 20 -26.88 39.52 12.64
N ASP A 21 -26.93 40.81 12.96
CA ASP A 21 -26.09 41.84 12.33
C ASP A 21 -24.65 41.78 12.87
N ALA A 22 -24.44 41.43 14.13
CA ALA A 22 -23.11 41.13 14.68
C ALA A 22 -22.54 39.81 14.14
N ALA A 23 -23.36 38.77 13.95
CA ALA A 23 -22.97 37.52 13.30
C ALA A 23 -22.67 37.74 11.81
N ALA A 24 -23.46 38.55 11.11
CA ALA A 24 -23.24 38.93 9.71
C ALA A 24 -22.01 39.81 9.53
N ARG A 25 -21.73 40.74 10.45
CA ARG A 25 -20.47 41.51 10.46
C ARG A 25 -19.26 40.63 10.76
N ARG A 26 -19.33 39.73 11.75
CA ARG A 26 -18.25 38.76 12.02
C ARG A 26 -18.04 37.78 10.87
N ALA A 27 -19.11 37.34 10.22
CA ALA A 27 -19.04 36.53 9.01
C ALA A 27 -18.45 37.33 7.83
N GLY A 28 -18.82 38.61 7.69
CA GLY A 28 -18.29 39.53 6.69
C GLY A 28 -16.81 39.86 6.89
N GLU A 29 -16.37 40.08 8.12
CA GLU A 29 -14.96 40.26 8.51
C GLU A 29 -14.15 38.96 8.30
N GLY A 30 -14.74 37.81 8.65
CA GLY A 30 -14.15 36.49 8.39
C GLY A 30 -13.99 36.19 6.90
N LEU A 31 -15.01 36.51 6.10
CA LEU A 31 -14.97 36.41 4.64
C LEU A 31 -13.92 37.38 4.05
N ALA A 32 -13.89 38.64 4.48
CA ALA A 32 -12.89 39.60 4.02
C ALA A 32 -11.45 39.16 4.35
N PHE A 33 -11.24 38.51 5.51
CA PHE A 33 -9.95 37.93 5.88
C PHE A 33 -9.57 36.72 5.01
N VAL A 34 -10.46 35.74 4.87
CA VAL A 34 -10.22 34.53 4.07
C VAL A 34 -9.96 34.86 2.60
N PHE A 35 -10.74 35.79 2.07
CA PHE A 35 -10.72 36.18 0.66
C PHE A 35 -9.82 37.39 0.38
N GLY A 36 -9.05 37.90 1.34
CA GLY A 36 -8.12 39.03 1.15
C GLY A 36 -6.68 38.62 0.78
N SER A 37 -6.35 37.33 0.77
CA SER A 37 -5.00 36.81 0.53
C SER A 37 -5.01 35.53 -0.32
N ALA A 38 -4.20 35.51 -1.39
CA ALA A 38 -4.00 34.31 -2.22
C ALA A 38 -3.52 33.10 -1.39
N ARG A 39 -2.77 33.34 -0.31
CA ARG A 39 -2.30 32.28 0.59
C ARG A 39 -3.44 31.64 1.37
N ILE A 40 -4.35 32.45 1.91
CA ILE A 40 -5.47 31.94 2.70
C ILE A 40 -6.46 31.22 1.77
N LEU A 41 -6.69 31.78 0.59
CA LEU A 41 -7.42 31.13 -0.50
C LEU A 41 -6.83 29.78 -0.90
N GLY A 42 -5.50 29.66 -1.01
CA GLY A 42 -4.85 28.39 -1.30
C GLY A 42 -5.10 27.33 -0.22
N VAL A 43 -5.01 27.71 1.06
CA VAL A 43 -5.33 26.80 2.17
C VAL A 43 -6.81 26.39 2.16
N ALA A 44 -7.71 27.34 1.93
CA ALA A 44 -9.15 27.08 1.81
C ALA A 44 -9.46 26.15 0.63
N LEU A 45 -8.81 26.36 -0.53
CA LEU A 45 -8.94 25.52 -1.72
C LEU A 45 -8.51 24.08 -1.45
N VAL A 46 -7.32 23.87 -0.87
CA VAL A 46 -6.82 22.52 -0.54
C VAL A 46 -7.74 21.84 0.47
N SER A 47 -8.21 22.59 1.49
CA SER A 47 -9.15 22.06 2.50
C SER A 47 -10.48 21.65 1.89
N ALA A 48 -11.07 22.49 1.03
CA ALA A 48 -12.31 22.19 0.34
C ALA A 48 -12.13 21.01 -0.64
N GLY A 49 -11.02 20.97 -1.38
CA GLY A 49 -10.70 19.85 -2.28
C GLY A 49 -10.55 18.52 -1.55
N MET A 50 -9.95 18.52 -0.36
CA MET A 50 -9.87 17.33 0.51
C MET A 50 -11.25 16.84 0.96
N ILE A 51 -12.16 17.76 1.33
CA ILE A 51 -13.55 17.39 1.69
C ILE A 51 -14.28 16.81 0.48
N MET A 52 -14.16 17.45 -0.68
CA MET A 52 -14.78 16.97 -1.93
C MET A 52 -14.26 15.60 -2.33
N LEU A 53 -12.95 15.35 -2.17
CA LEU A 53 -12.34 14.05 -2.43
C LEU A 53 -12.92 12.95 -1.54
N LEU A 54 -13.09 13.20 -0.23
CA LEU A 54 -13.69 12.23 0.69
C LEU A 54 -15.15 11.93 0.32
N LEU A 55 -15.95 12.97 0.01
CA LEU A 55 -17.35 12.81 -0.40
C LEU A 55 -17.48 12.03 -1.70
N ARG A 56 -16.65 12.36 -2.71
CA ARG A 56 -16.59 11.65 -3.99
C ARG A 56 -16.31 10.15 -3.79
N SER A 57 -15.36 9.83 -2.90
CA SER A 57 -14.90 8.45 -2.68
C SER A 57 -16.01 7.54 -2.14
N MET A 58 -17.01 8.10 -1.45
CA MET A 58 -18.16 7.35 -0.94
C MET A 58 -19.25 7.06 -1.98
N LEU A 59 -19.11 7.56 -3.22
CA LEU A 59 -20.13 7.47 -4.28
C LEU A 59 -19.78 6.43 -5.36
N TYR A 60 -18.75 5.60 -5.14
CA TYR A 60 -18.41 4.50 -6.05
C TYR A 60 -19.27 3.27 -5.81
N VAL A 61 -19.49 2.48 -6.88
CA VAL A 61 -20.14 1.17 -6.83
C VAL A 61 -19.17 0.05 -7.18
N ARG A 62 -19.54 -1.20 -6.89
CA ARG A 62 -18.70 -2.42 -7.06
C ARG A 62 -18.02 -2.55 -8.42
N THR A 63 -18.65 -2.09 -9.49
CA THR A 63 -18.13 -2.12 -10.87
C THR A 63 -17.09 -1.02 -11.15
N GLY A 64 -16.73 -0.21 -10.17
CA GLY A 64 -15.70 0.83 -10.27
C GLY A 64 -16.22 2.20 -10.72
N TRP A 65 -17.49 2.29 -11.11
CA TRP A 65 -18.12 3.55 -11.54
C TRP A 65 -18.48 4.44 -10.35
N GLY A 66 -18.29 5.75 -10.48
CA GLY A 66 -18.59 6.75 -9.45
C GLY A 66 -19.31 7.98 -9.98
N VAL A 67 -19.36 9.03 -9.15
CA VAL A 67 -20.08 10.28 -9.48
C VAL A 67 -19.46 11.02 -10.68
N GLU A 68 -18.14 10.96 -10.87
CA GLU A 68 -17.48 11.59 -12.02
C GLU A 68 -17.85 10.91 -13.33
N ASP A 69 -17.92 9.57 -13.34
CA ASP A 69 -18.33 8.81 -14.52
C ASP A 69 -19.79 9.12 -14.88
N TYR A 70 -20.65 9.21 -13.86
CA TYR A 70 -22.05 9.61 -14.00
C TYR A 70 -22.22 11.00 -14.63
N LEU A 71 -21.35 11.96 -14.30
CA LEU A 71 -21.33 13.28 -14.93
C LEU A 71 -20.81 13.21 -16.38
N GLY A 72 -19.86 12.32 -16.65
CA GLY A 72 -19.26 12.09 -17.97
C GLY A 72 -20.10 11.27 -18.96
N TRP A 73 -21.16 10.59 -18.53
CA TRP A 73 -22.02 9.82 -19.42
C TRP A 73 -22.97 10.70 -20.23
N ALA A 74 -23.19 10.34 -21.50
CA ALA A 74 -24.09 11.06 -22.40
C ALA A 74 -25.53 10.52 -22.37
N ASP A 75 -25.71 9.22 -22.11
CA ASP A 75 -27.01 8.55 -22.05
C ASP A 75 -27.76 8.87 -20.75
N ASP A 76 -28.96 9.42 -20.90
CA ASP A 76 -29.90 9.77 -19.84
C ASP A 76 -31.25 9.04 -19.95
N GLY A 77 -31.31 7.98 -20.77
CA GLY A 77 -32.47 7.10 -20.89
C GLY A 77 -32.69 6.17 -19.68
N PRO A 78 -33.91 5.62 -19.51
CA PRO A 78 -34.24 4.74 -18.38
C PRO A 78 -33.49 3.39 -18.40
N ALA A 79 -32.93 2.99 -19.54
CA ALA A 79 -32.12 1.78 -19.71
C ALA A 79 -30.61 2.07 -19.80
N GLY A 80 -30.20 3.33 -19.57
CA GLY A 80 -28.82 3.77 -19.65
C GLY A 80 -27.99 3.52 -18.38
N PRO A 81 -26.66 3.61 -18.46
CA PRO A 81 -25.76 3.43 -17.32
C PRO A 81 -26.03 4.40 -16.17
N ALA A 82 -26.43 5.65 -16.48
CA ALA A 82 -26.77 6.66 -15.47
C ALA A 82 -27.98 6.26 -14.62
N ALA A 83 -29.01 5.68 -15.24
CA ALA A 83 -30.20 5.18 -14.54
C ALA A 83 -29.86 3.98 -13.65
N ALA A 84 -28.98 3.08 -14.12
CA ALA A 84 -28.49 1.95 -13.34
C ALA A 84 -27.75 2.40 -12.08
N LEU A 85 -26.85 3.38 -12.20
CA LEU A 85 -26.12 3.91 -11.05
C LEU A 85 -27.05 4.61 -10.04
N LEU A 86 -28.02 5.40 -10.53
CA LEU A 86 -29.04 6.03 -9.67
C LEU A 86 -29.83 5.01 -8.87
N GLU A 87 -30.18 3.88 -9.49
CA GLU A 87 -30.89 2.80 -8.82
C GLU A 87 -30.03 2.15 -7.73
N LEU A 88 -28.74 1.90 -7.97
CA LEU A 88 -27.81 1.42 -6.94
C LEU A 88 -27.69 2.42 -5.78
N TRP A 89 -27.53 3.73 -6.06
CA TRP A 89 -27.52 4.75 -5.03
C TRP A 89 -28.85 4.85 -4.26
N ARG A 90 -30.00 4.59 -4.89
CA ARG A 90 -31.29 4.54 -4.17
C ARG A 90 -31.38 3.34 -3.23
N ARG A 91 -30.93 2.17 -3.65
CA ARG A 91 -30.87 0.96 -2.80
C ARG A 91 -30.02 1.18 -1.55
N CYS A 92 -28.91 1.88 -1.71
CA CYS A 92 -28.00 2.24 -0.61
C CYS A 92 -28.37 3.55 0.11
N GLN A 93 -29.47 4.23 -0.29
CA GLN A 93 -29.87 5.55 0.21
C GLN A 93 -28.76 6.63 0.11
N LEU A 94 -27.88 6.55 -0.89
CA LEU A 94 -26.76 7.48 -1.14
C LEU A 94 -27.16 8.66 -2.06
N LEU A 95 -28.38 8.69 -2.58
CA LEU A 95 -28.80 9.72 -3.53
C LEU A 95 -28.74 11.15 -2.95
N TRP A 96 -29.01 11.31 -1.65
CA TRP A 96 -28.86 12.61 -0.99
C TRP A 96 -27.40 13.07 -0.94
N LEU A 97 -26.46 12.14 -0.76
CA LEU A 97 -25.02 12.40 -0.71
C LEU A 97 -24.50 12.81 -2.09
N ALA A 98 -24.94 12.14 -3.15
CA ALA A 98 -24.63 12.53 -4.53
C ALA A 98 -25.14 13.95 -4.86
N ARG A 99 -26.37 14.28 -4.45
CA ARG A 99 -26.93 15.63 -4.61
C ARG A 99 -26.16 16.67 -3.78
N LEU A 100 -25.78 16.33 -2.55
CA LEU A 100 -24.99 17.19 -1.68
C LEU A 100 -23.62 17.47 -2.28
N TYR A 101 -22.93 16.46 -2.82
CA TYR A 101 -21.65 16.59 -3.50
C TYR A 101 -21.72 17.61 -4.64
N MET A 102 -22.61 17.41 -5.62
CA MET A 102 -22.75 18.31 -6.77
C MET A 102 -23.16 19.73 -6.36
N ALA A 103 -24.00 19.86 -5.32
CA ALA A 103 -24.41 21.16 -4.79
C ALA A 103 -23.27 21.89 -4.07
N LEU A 104 -22.49 21.20 -3.24
CA LEU A 104 -21.32 21.76 -2.56
C LEU A 104 -20.21 22.14 -3.56
N ASP A 105 -20.04 21.35 -4.61
CA ASP A 105 -19.11 21.67 -5.69
C ASP A 105 -19.45 23.04 -6.30
N SER A 106 -20.73 23.22 -6.66
CA SER A 106 -21.23 24.44 -7.28
C SER A 106 -21.25 25.66 -6.35
N ILE A 107 -21.69 25.49 -5.09
CA ILE A 107 -21.96 26.60 -4.16
C ILE A 107 -20.70 27.02 -3.38
N ALA A 108 -19.75 26.10 -3.16
CA ALA A 108 -18.58 26.35 -2.32
C ALA A 108 -17.25 26.15 -3.06
N PHE A 109 -17.01 24.98 -3.65
CA PHE A 109 -15.71 24.66 -4.24
C PHE A 109 -15.39 25.53 -5.46
N VAL A 110 -16.36 25.67 -6.38
CA VAL A 110 -16.26 26.51 -7.59
C VAL A 110 -15.92 27.97 -7.27
N PRO A 111 -16.66 28.67 -6.39
CA PRO A 111 -16.30 30.02 -5.96
C PRO A 111 -14.90 30.12 -5.32
N ILE A 112 -14.49 29.15 -4.50
CA ILE A 112 -13.19 29.17 -3.81
C ILE A 112 -12.03 29.02 -4.81
N TYR A 113 -12.07 28.02 -5.71
CA TYR A 113 -10.99 27.85 -6.69
C TYR A 113 -10.96 29.00 -7.69
N ALA A 114 -12.12 29.52 -8.11
CA ALA A 114 -12.19 30.65 -9.01
C ALA A 114 -11.53 31.89 -8.38
N ALA A 115 -11.86 32.18 -7.12
CA ALA A 115 -11.24 33.26 -6.37
C ALA A 115 -9.71 33.07 -6.24
N PHE A 116 -9.24 31.86 -5.96
CA PHE A 116 -7.81 31.55 -5.89
C PHE A 116 -7.08 31.79 -7.22
N PHE A 117 -7.58 31.22 -8.33
CA PHE A 117 -6.94 31.35 -9.63
C PHE A 117 -6.98 32.77 -10.17
N LEU A 118 -8.13 33.46 -10.05
CA LEU A 118 -8.24 34.87 -10.44
C LEU A 118 -7.31 35.74 -9.61
N LYS A 119 -7.24 35.52 -8.29
CA LYS A 119 -6.34 36.31 -7.45
C LYS A 119 -4.87 36.04 -7.77
N THR A 120 -4.49 34.79 -7.96
CA THR A 120 -3.11 34.41 -8.30
C THR A 120 -2.72 34.97 -9.66
N GLY A 121 -3.60 34.83 -10.67
CA GLY A 121 -3.41 35.41 -11.99
C GLY A 121 -3.29 36.93 -11.96
N TRP A 122 -4.09 37.62 -11.13
CA TRP A 122 -3.97 39.07 -10.92
C TRP A 122 -2.61 39.46 -10.33
N VAL A 123 -2.16 38.75 -9.29
CA VAL A 123 -0.85 39.00 -8.65
C VAL A 123 0.29 38.79 -9.64
N LEU A 124 0.23 37.73 -10.45
CA LEU A 124 1.23 37.45 -11.49
C LEU A 124 1.18 38.50 -12.62
N ALA A 125 0.00 38.90 -13.06
CA ALA A 125 -0.16 39.92 -14.10
C ALA A 125 0.38 41.28 -13.65
N GLN A 126 0.14 41.69 -12.40
CA GLN A 126 0.73 42.90 -11.82
C GLN A 126 2.25 42.79 -11.75
N ALA A 127 2.76 41.66 -11.26
CA ALA A 127 4.20 41.45 -11.11
C ALA A 127 4.95 41.42 -12.46
N LEU A 128 4.30 40.96 -13.53
CA LEU A 128 4.83 41.02 -14.90
C LEU A 128 4.72 42.43 -15.52
N ASP A 129 3.65 43.18 -15.23
CA ASP A 129 3.47 44.55 -15.73
C ASP A 129 4.47 45.53 -15.10
N ASP A 130 4.77 45.37 -13.81
CA ASP A 130 5.77 46.16 -13.10
C ASP A 130 7.13 46.14 -13.84
N ASP A 131 7.51 45.01 -14.45
CA ASP A 131 8.79 44.85 -15.17
C ASP A 131 8.86 45.65 -16.49
N THR A 132 7.72 46.08 -17.03
CA THR A 132 7.63 46.87 -18.27
C THR A 132 7.79 48.38 -18.05
N GLY A 133 7.86 48.86 -16.80
CA GLY A 133 8.23 50.24 -16.45
C GLY A 133 7.18 51.31 -16.76
N ARG A 134 6.00 50.94 -17.26
CA ARG A 134 4.85 51.86 -17.41
C ARG A 134 3.60 51.17 -16.87
N PRO A 135 2.85 51.76 -15.92
CA PRO A 135 1.52 51.28 -15.56
C PRO A 135 0.59 51.55 -16.74
N THR A 136 0.62 50.66 -17.74
CA THR A 136 -0.21 50.79 -18.92
C THR A 136 -1.53 50.07 -18.68
N PRO A 137 -2.53 50.30 -19.52
CA PRO A 137 -3.63 49.34 -19.70
C PRO A 137 -3.17 47.90 -20.04
N ALA A 138 -1.87 47.57 -20.11
CA ALA A 138 -1.32 46.25 -20.43
C ALA A 138 -1.33 45.25 -19.25
N GLY A 139 -1.17 45.66 -17.99
CA GLY A 139 -1.42 44.77 -16.85
C GLY A 139 -2.85 44.21 -16.84
N ARG A 140 -3.80 44.98 -17.41
CA ARG A 140 -5.18 44.56 -17.68
C ARG A 140 -5.32 43.58 -18.88
N ARG A 141 -4.36 43.57 -19.82
CA ARG A 141 -4.28 42.60 -20.93
C ARG A 141 -3.68 41.27 -20.49
N TRP A 142 -2.64 41.28 -19.65
CA TRP A 142 -2.09 40.05 -19.07
C TRP A 142 -3.13 39.35 -18.17
N PHE A 143 -3.88 40.12 -17.38
CA PHE A 143 -4.99 39.58 -16.61
C PHE A 143 -6.08 38.95 -17.51
N ALA A 144 -6.27 39.48 -18.73
CA ALA A 144 -7.19 38.92 -19.71
C ALA A 144 -6.86 37.47 -20.12
N LEU A 145 -5.58 37.07 -20.03
CA LEU A 145 -5.13 35.69 -20.34
C LEU A 145 -5.47 34.69 -19.22
N PHE A 146 -5.62 35.15 -17.98
CA PHE A 146 -5.95 34.27 -16.84
C PHE A 146 -7.45 34.19 -16.56
N TRP A 147 -8.18 35.31 -16.71
CA TRP A 147 -9.61 35.32 -16.35
C TRP A 147 -10.50 34.56 -17.34
N VAL A 148 -10.17 34.55 -18.67
CA VAL A 148 -10.98 33.83 -19.67
C VAL A 148 -11.00 32.32 -19.40
N PRO A 149 -9.86 31.63 -19.28
CA PRO A 149 -9.86 30.18 -19.05
C PRO A 149 -10.49 29.79 -17.70
N VAL A 150 -10.34 30.63 -16.66
CA VAL A 150 -10.96 30.39 -15.35
C VAL A 150 -12.48 30.51 -15.44
N LEU A 151 -13.03 31.50 -16.14
CA LEU A 151 -14.49 31.60 -16.31
C LEU A 151 -15.05 30.51 -17.21
N MET A 152 -14.31 30.09 -18.23
CA MET A 152 -14.68 28.93 -19.03
C MET A 152 -14.74 27.66 -18.16
N LEU A 153 -13.74 27.47 -17.29
CA LEU A 153 -13.73 26.38 -16.32
C LEU A 153 -14.95 26.44 -15.40
N VAL A 154 -15.23 27.59 -14.79
CA VAL A 154 -16.41 27.80 -13.93
C VAL A 154 -17.72 27.50 -14.67
N ALA A 155 -17.88 28.01 -15.89
CA ALA A 155 -19.09 27.81 -16.67
C ALA A 155 -19.33 26.33 -17.00
N VAL A 156 -18.27 25.63 -17.41
CA VAL A 156 -18.30 24.20 -17.73
C VAL A 156 -18.61 23.37 -16.49
N ASP A 157 -17.98 23.67 -15.35
CA ASP A 157 -18.15 22.96 -14.09
C ASP A 157 -19.56 23.12 -13.50
N LEU A 158 -20.11 24.35 -13.55
CA LEU A 158 -21.49 24.62 -13.14
C LEU A 158 -22.51 23.95 -14.08
N LEU A 159 -22.23 23.90 -15.39
CA LEU A 159 -23.10 23.24 -16.36
C LEU A 159 -23.13 21.73 -16.18
N GLU A 160 -21.96 21.13 -15.93
CA GLU A 160 -21.79 19.71 -15.61
C GLU A 160 -22.59 19.33 -14.34
N ASN A 161 -22.38 20.07 -13.24
CA ASN A 161 -23.07 19.84 -11.98
C ASN A 161 -24.59 20.04 -12.10
N LEU A 162 -25.04 21.05 -12.86
CA LEU A 162 -26.45 21.27 -13.15
C LEU A 162 -27.06 20.10 -13.91
N ALA A 163 -26.39 19.61 -14.95
CA ALA A 163 -26.85 18.47 -15.74
C ALA A 163 -26.93 17.20 -14.86
N GLY A 164 -25.89 16.94 -14.05
CA GLY A 164 -25.87 15.83 -13.08
C GLY A 164 -27.02 15.87 -12.07
N LEU A 165 -27.28 17.04 -11.49
CA LEU A 165 -28.36 17.25 -10.51
C LEU A 165 -29.75 17.07 -11.15
N GLN A 166 -29.97 17.59 -12.36
CA GLN A 166 -31.21 17.41 -13.10
C GLN A 166 -31.50 15.92 -13.37
N ARG A 167 -30.47 15.14 -13.73
CA ARG A 167 -30.58 13.70 -13.97
C ARG A 167 -31.01 12.90 -12.72
N THR A 168 -30.76 13.40 -11.50
CA THR A 168 -31.16 12.69 -10.26
C THR A 168 -32.68 12.64 -10.02
N GLY A 169 -33.49 13.39 -10.79
CA GLY A 169 -34.95 13.48 -10.62
C GLY A 169 -35.40 14.11 -9.30
N GLY A 170 -36.72 14.17 -9.06
CA GLY A 170 -37.31 14.77 -7.85
C GLY A 170 -36.87 16.22 -7.64
N TYR A 171 -36.31 16.53 -6.45
CA TYR A 171 -35.79 17.86 -6.12
C TYR A 171 -34.48 18.23 -6.84
N GLY A 172 -33.87 17.32 -7.61
CA GLY A 172 -32.58 17.53 -8.27
C GLY A 172 -32.52 18.77 -9.15
N ALA A 173 -33.55 19.03 -9.97
CA ALA A 173 -33.61 20.21 -10.83
C ALA A 173 -33.69 21.53 -10.03
N VAL A 174 -34.44 21.54 -8.92
CA VAL A 174 -34.57 22.71 -8.03
C VAL A 174 -33.26 22.99 -7.32
N ILE A 175 -32.64 21.94 -6.75
CA ILE A 175 -31.31 22.04 -6.11
C ILE A 175 -30.28 22.53 -7.12
N GLY A 176 -30.27 22.00 -8.35
CA GLY A 176 -29.38 22.43 -9.41
C GLY A 176 -29.57 23.89 -9.81
N ALA A 177 -30.81 24.35 -9.96
CA ALA A 177 -31.09 25.76 -10.27
C ALA A 177 -30.62 26.70 -9.15
N ILE A 178 -30.90 26.34 -7.89
CA ILE A 178 -30.43 27.10 -6.72
C ILE A 178 -28.90 27.10 -6.65
N ALA A 179 -28.26 25.94 -6.82
CA ALA A 179 -26.82 25.79 -6.76
C ALA A 179 -26.11 26.57 -7.89
N LEU A 180 -26.68 26.58 -9.08
CA LEU A 180 -26.21 27.41 -10.20
C LEU A 180 -26.27 28.90 -9.85
N VAL A 181 -27.42 29.38 -9.38
CA VAL A 181 -27.59 30.81 -9.03
C VAL A 181 -26.65 31.20 -7.90
N LEU A 182 -26.55 30.39 -6.84
CA LEU A 182 -25.65 30.64 -5.72
C LEU A 182 -24.17 30.51 -6.10
N GLY A 183 -23.80 29.58 -6.99
CA GLY A 183 -22.45 29.44 -7.51
C GLY A 183 -22.04 30.64 -8.37
N ILE A 184 -22.91 31.06 -9.29
CA ILE A 184 -22.73 32.30 -10.07
C ILE A 184 -22.64 33.50 -9.13
N ALA A 185 -23.56 33.65 -8.18
CA ALA A 185 -23.56 34.74 -7.21
C ALA A 185 -22.34 34.69 -6.28
N GLY A 186 -21.81 33.51 -5.97
CA GLY A 186 -20.59 33.31 -5.20
C GLY A 186 -19.35 33.75 -6.00
N VAL A 187 -19.22 33.30 -7.26
CA VAL A 187 -18.15 33.73 -8.16
C VAL A 187 -18.24 35.23 -8.44
N TRP A 188 -19.43 35.75 -8.75
CA TRP A 188 -19.67 37.18 -8.97
C TRP A 188 -19.49 37.99 -7.70
N GLY A 189 -19.94 37.52 -6.54
CA GLY A 189 -19.68 38.14 -5.26
C GLY A 189 -18.17 38.23 -5.06
N LEU A 190 -17.45 37.12 -5.10
CA LEU A 190 -16.00 37.10 -4.90
C LEU A 190 -15.20 37.86 -5.97
N ALA A 191 -15.70 37.93 -7.21
CA ALA A 191 -15.09 38.67 -8.31
C ALA A 191 -15.46 40.17 -8.36
N ALA A 192 -16.67 40.55 -7.91
CA ALA A 192 -17.23 41.90 -7.96
C ALA A 192 -17.24 42.62 -6.60
N LEU A 193 -16.89 41.94 -5.50
CA LEU A 193 -16.74 42.58 -4.19
C LEU A 193 -15.61 43.61 -4.25
N GLY A 194 -15.91 44.83 -3.78
CA GLY A 194 -15.00 45.98 -3.67
C GLY A 194 -13.72 45.76 -2.83
N VAL A 195 -13.42 44.52 -2.43
CA VAL A 195 -12.20 44.07 -1.76
C VAL A 195 -10.97 44.20 -2.68
N TRP A 196 -11.14 44.08 -4.00
CA TRP A 196 -10.01 44.04 -4.95
C TRP A 196 -9.96 45.17 -5.99
N LYS A 197 -11.00 46.02 -6.06
CA LYS A 197 -11.11 47.13 -7.04
C LYS A 197 -10.69 46.75 -8.48
N ILE A 198 -11.09 45.58 -8.98
CA ILE A 198 -10.78 45.14 -10.35
C ILE A 198 -11.86 45.69 -11.29
N PRO A 199 -11.61 46.69 -12.15
CA PRO A 199 -12.61 47.15 -13.11
C PRO A 199 -12.79 46.11 -14.21
N ALA A 200 -14.00 45.54 -14.33
CA ALA A 200 -14.36 44.64 -15.41
C ALA A 200 -14.24 45.36 -16.78
N HIS A 201 -13.32 44.92 -17.64
CA HIS A 201 -13.17 45.51 -18.97
C HIS A 201 -14.18 44.90 -19.94
N ARG A 202 -15.10 45.72 -20.47
CA ARG A 202 -16.16 45.28 -21.39
C ARG A 202 -15.65 44.49 -22.61
N GLY A 203 -14.47 44.84 -23.14
CA GLY A 203 -13.87 44.13 -24.27
C GLY A 203 -13.24 42.78 -23.91
N ALA A 204 -12.72 42.62 -22.68
CA ALA A 204 -12.26 41.32 -22.22
C ALA A 204 -13.48 40.42 -21.98
N LEU A 205 -14.52 40.95 -21.32
CA LEU A 205 -15.80 40.29 -21.13
C LEU A 205 -16.39 39.78 -22.45
N ALA A 206 -16.43 40.63 -23.48
CA ALA A 206 -16.91 40.26 -24.80
C ALA A 206 -16.06 39.17 -25.47
N LEU A 207 -14.73 39.25 -25.38
CA LEU A 207 -13.83 38.22 -25.92
C LEU A 207 -13.96 36.89 -25.16
N GLY A 208 -14.08 36.93 -23.84
CA GLY A 208 -14.30 35.76 -23.00
C GLY A 208 -15.64 35.10 -23.28
N LEU A 209 -16.70 35.89 -23.47
CA LEU A 209 -18.01 35.39 -23.89
C LEU A 209 -17.99 34.82 -25.31
N LEU A 210 -17.24 35.43 -26.25
CA LEU A 210 -17.03 34.89 -27.60
C LEU A 210 -16.26 33.58 -27.58
N LEU A 211 -15.17 33.48 -26.82
CA LEU A 211 -14.38 32.25 -26.67
C LEU A 211 -15.15 31.17 -25.92
N LEU A 212 -15.95 31.53 -24.91
CA LEU A 212 -16.86 30.62 -24.24
C LEU A 212 -17.95 30.14 -25.19
N ALA A 213 -18.53 31.02 -26.01
CA ALA A 213 -19.52 30.64 -27.02
C ALA A 213 -18.89 29.74 -28.11
N ALA A 214 -17.65 30.02 -28.53
CA ALA A 214 -16.91 29.19 -29.47
C ALA A 214 -16.54 27.82 -28.88
N LEU A 215 -16.19 27.78 -27.59
CA LEU A 215 -15.95 26.54 -26.85
C LEU A 215 -17.23 25.73 -26.70
N LEU A 216 -18.34 26.35 -26.28
CA LEU A 216 -19.65 25.70 -26.18
C LEU A 216 -20.14 25.20 -27.54
N ALA A 217 -19.92 25.96 -28.61
CA ALA A 217 -20.17 25.51 -29.98
C ALA A 217 -19.25 24.33 -30.37
N GLY A 218 -17.95 24.42 -30.08
CA GLY A 218 -16.99 23.34 -30.32
C GLY A 218 -17.28 22.07 -29.51
N MET A 219 -17.79 22.19 -28.28
CA MET A 219 -18.26 21.09 -27.44
C MET A 219 -19.49 20.40 -28.04
N PHE A 220 -20.41 21.19 -28.58
CA PHE A 220 -21.64 20.70 -29.21
C PHE A 220 -21.36 19.93 -30.51
N PHE A 221 -20.29 20.29 -31.25
CA PHE A 221 -19.94 19.68 -32.54
C PHE A 221 -18.71 18.76 -32.53
N GLY A 222 -17.90 18.74 -31.48
CA GLY A 222 -16.49 18.28 -31.55
C GLY A 222 -16.07 17.13 -30.64
N THR A 223 -17.00 16.43 -29.96
CA THR A 223 -16.64 15.20 -29.23
C THR A 223 -17.36 14.00 -29.83
N ASP A 224 -16.70 13.32 -30.78
CA ASP A 224 -17.23 12.12 -31.47
C ASP A 224 -17.78 11.08 -30.46
N ALA A 225 -17.13 10.94 -29.31
CA ALA A 225 -17.52 10.00 -28.26
C ALA A 225 -18.77 10.39 -27.43
N CYS A 226 -19.16 11.67 -27.38
CA CYS A 226 -20.44 12.09 -26.78
C CYS A 226 -21.56 12.21 -27.84
N ALA A 227 -21.19 12.37 -29.12
CA ALA A 227 -22.12 12.52 -30.24
C ALA A 227 -22.67 11.18 -30.77
N ALA A 228 -21.90 10.09 -30.66
CA ALA A 228 -22.21 8.77 -31.21
C ALA A 228 -23.15 7.88 -30.36
N VAL A 229 -23.83 8.45 -29.35
CA VAL A 229 -24.66 7.68 -28.40
C VAL A 229 -26.13 7.74 -28.80
N ASP A 230 -26.66 6.60 -29.24
CA ASP A 230 -28.08 6.42 -29.57
C ASP A 230 -28.95 6.57 -28.32
N GLY A 231 -30.04 7.36 -28.41
CA GLY A 231 -30.97 7.60 -27.30
C GLY A 231 -30.59 8.73 -26.33
N ALA A 232 -29.34 9.24 -26.36
CA ALA A 232 -28.90 10.35 -25.50
C ALA A 232 -29.60 11.68 -25.85
N SER A 233 -30.20 12.35 -24.85
CA SER A 233 -30.80 13.67 -25.05
C SER A 233 -29.76 14.76 -25.33
N TRP A 234 -30.20 15.89 -25.89
CA TRP A 234 -29.31 17.05 -26.10
C TRP A 234 -28.68 17.56 -24.80
N ARG A 235 -29.39 17.44 -23.66
CA ARG A 235 -28.89 17.80 -22.33
C ARG A 235 -27.84 16.80 -21.86
N GLY A 236 -28.07 15.51 -22.13
CA GLY A 236 -27.13 14.41 -21.88
C GLY A 236 -25.77 14.66 -22.55
N ARG A 237 -25.81 14.95 -23.86
CA ARG A 237 -24.61 15.24 -24.67
C ARG A 237 -23.87 16.49 -24.22
N LEU A 238 -24.61 17.57 -23.89
CA LEU A 238 -24.04 18.81 -23.40
C LEU A 238 -23.30 18.61 -22.06
N GLY A 239 -23.87 17.84 -21.13
CA GLY A 239 -23.21 17.46 -19.87
C GLY A 239 -21.93 16.65 -20.08
N CYS A 240 -21.97 15.64 -20.95
CA CYS A 240 -20.79 14.82 -21.32
C CYS A 240 -19.65 15.69 -21.89
N ALA A 241 -19.98 16.61 -22.81
CA ALA A 241 -19.01 17.49 -23.42
C ALA A 241 -18.41 18.50 -22.42
N ALA A 242 -19.23 18.99 -21.47
CA ALA A 242 -18.78 19.83 -20.38
C ALA A 242 -17.75 19.09 -19.50
N HIS A 243 -18.11 17.92 -18.97
CA HIS A 243 -17.23 17.11 -18.12
C HIS A 243 -15.87 16.83 -18.79
N ARG A 244 -15.86 16.40 -20.07
CA ARG A 244 -14.61 16.12 -20.79
C ARG A 244 -13.71 17.35 -20.96
N SER A 245 -14.31 18.53 -21.10
CA SER A 245 -13.56 19.77 -21.31
C SER A 245 -12.97 20.32 -20.00
N LYS A 246 -13.55 19.98 -18.84
CA LYS A 246 -13.09 20.42 -17.51
C LYS A 246 -11.61 20.08 -17.29
N SER A 247 -11.20 18.85 -17.56
CA SER A 247 -9.80 18.41 -17.39
C SER A 247 -8.79 19.23 -18.22
N TRP A 248 -9.09 19.49 -19.49
CA TRP A 248 -8.27 20.34 -20.37
C TRP A 248 -8.19 21.79 -19.89
N LEU A 249 -9.32 22.35 -19.42
CA LEU A 249 -9.37 23.71 -18.89
C LEU A 249 -8.58 23.83 -17.58
N ILE A 250 -8.63 22.82 -16.70
CA ILE A 250 -7.78 22.76 -15.50
C ILE A 250 -6.30 22.78 -15.90
N VAL A 251 -5.88 21.91 -16.83
CA VAL A 251 -4.49 21.87 -17.32
C VAL A 251 -4.09 23.21 -17.94
N ALA A 252 -4.96 23.84 -18.72
CA ALA A 252 -4.70 25.14 -19.32
C ALA A 252 -4.51 26.24 -18.28
N VAL A 253 -5.41 26.34 -17.28
CA VAL A 253 -5.30 27.32 -16.18
C VAL A 253 -4.01 27.14 -15.40
N PHE A 254 -3.69 25.91 -14.98
CA PHE A 254 -2.44 25.62 -14.25
C PHE A 254 -1.20 25.91 -15.09
N SER A 255 -1.19 25.52 -16.36
CA SER A 255 -0.06 25.75 -17.27
C SER A 255 0.18 27.24 -17.50
N LEU A 256 -0.88 28.04 -17.66
CA LEU A 256 -0.77 29.49 -17.79
C LEU A 256 -0.22 30.14 -16.52
N LEU A 257 -0.72 29.77 -15.34
CA LEU A 257 -0.22 30.29 -14.06
C LEU A 257 1.24 29.88 -13.82
N ALA A 258 1.59 28.63 -14.11
CA ALA A 258 2.96 28.13 -13.98
C ALA A 258 3.91 28.83 -14.96
N ALA A 259 3.52 28.94 -16.23
CA ALA A 259 4.31 29.66 -17.24
C ALA A 259 4.51 31.12 -16.85
N ALA A 260 3.48 31.81 -16.39
CA ALA A 260 3.59 33.19 -15.92
C ALA A 260 4.49 33.33 -14.68
N GLY A 261 4.38 32.40 -13.73
CA GLY A 261 5.26 32.34 -12.56
C GLY A 261 6.72 32.09 -12.93
N ILE A 262 6.99 31.17 -13.85
CA ILE A 262 8.33 30.88 -14.38
C ILE A 262 8.86 32.10 -15.15
N CYS A 263 8.05 32.68 -16.02
CA CYS A 263 8.42 33.90 -16.75
C CYS A 263 8.78 35.03 -15.80
N TRP A 264 8.00 35.26 -14.74
CA TRP A 264 8.34 36.25 -13.72
C TRP A 264 9.62 35.88 -12.97
N LEU A 265 9.77 34.63 -12.52
CA LEU A 265 10.93 34.16 -11.74
C LEU A 265 12.25 34.29 -12.51
N PHE A 266 12.22 34.04 -13.82
CA PHE A 266 13.39 34.15 -14.71
C PHE A 266 13.52 35.52 -15.38
N GLY A 267 12.53 36.41 -15.26
CA GLY A 267 12.50 37.70 -15.93
C GLY A 267 12.32 37.60 -17.46
N ALA A 268 11.62 36.55 -17.94
CA ALA A 268 11.46 36.24 -19.36
C ALA A 268 10.46 37.13 -20.12
N VAL A 269 9.90 38.18 -19.50
CA VAL A 269 9.01 39.15 -20.15
C VAL A 269 9.73 40.49 -20.32
N LEU A 270 10.10 40.77 -21.57
CA LEU A 270 10.17 42.07 -22.26
C LEU A 270 10.34 43.34 -21.38
N SER A 271 11.58 43.73 -21.13
CA SER A 271 12.00 45.08 -21.53
C SER A 271 13.14 44.95 -22.53
N THR A 272 12.92 45.32 -23.78
CA THR A 272 14.00 45.63 -24.74
C THR A 272 14.73 46.93 -24.38
N HIS A 273 14.47 47.50 -23.20
CA HIS A 273 15.01 48.75 -22.70
C HIS A 273 15.70 48.47 -21.37
N ALA A 274 17.01 48.25 -21.43
CA ALA A 274 17.86 47.98 -20.27
C ALA A 274 17.90 49.15 -19.25
N ASP A 275 17.39 50.32 -19.62
CA ASP A 275 17.61 51.59 -18.93
C ASP A 275 16.45 52.04 -18.00
N VAL A 276 15.48 51.17 -17.71
CA VAL A 276 14.40 51.51 -16.74
C VAL A 276 14.93 51.41 -15.31
N ALA A 277 14.83 52.51 -14.55
CA ALA A 277 15.25 52.59 -13.16
C ALA A 277 14.63 51.46 -12.30
N GLY A 278 15.47 50.69 -11.61
CA GLY A 278 15.06 49.59 -10.72
C GLY A 278 15.01 48.19 -11.33
N ASN A 279 15.17 48.02 -12.66
CA ASN A 279 15.24 46.69 -13.29
C ASN A 279 16.45 45.85 -12.83
N PRO A 280 17.69 46.40 -12.73
CA PRO A 280 18.84 45.65 -12.23
C PRO A 280 18.65 45.11 -10.80
N GLU A 281 18.06 45.92 -9.92
CA GLU A 281 17.77 45.55 -8.54
C GLU A 281 16.72 44.42 -8.46
N ARG A 282 15.68 44.47 -9.30
CA ARG A 282 14.67 43.39 -9.39
C ARG A 282 15.25 42.10 -9.95
N ALA A 283 16.08 42.18 -10.98
CA ALA A 283 16.79 41.02 -11.53
C ALA A 283 17.70 40.36 -10.48
N ARG A 284 18.41 41.17 -9.69
CA ARG A 284 19.22 40.70 -8.55
C ARG A 284 18.37 39.99 -7.50
N ARG A 285 17.28 40.61 -7.03
CA ARG A 285 16.35 39.99 -6.06
C ARG A 285 15.78 38.66 -6.54
N ARG A 286 15.48 38.52 -7.84
CA ARG A 286 15.03 37.25 -8.44
C ARG A 286 16.14 36.21 -8.54
N ALA A 287 17.37 36.61 -8.85
CA ALA A 287 18.52 35.71 -8.82
C ALA A 287 18.77 35.20 -7.39
N ASP A 288 18.71 36.08 -6.39
CA ASP A 288 18.84 35.74 -4.98
C ASP A 288 17.71 34.80 -4.53
N LEU A 289 16.47 35.05 -4.95
CA LEU A 289 15.33 34.16 -4.70
C LEU A 289 15.53 32.78 -5.34
N ARG A 290 15.98 32.69 -6.61
CA ARG A 290 16.23 31.40 -7.28
C ARG A 290 17.32 30.60 -6.57
N ALA A 291 18.41 31.26 -6.17
CA ALA A 291 19.47 30.64 -5.40
C ALA A 291 18.95 30.15 -4.03
N ALA A 292 18.12 30.96 -3.35
CA ALA A 292 17.50 30.57 -2.09
C ALA A 292 16.51 29.40 -2.25
N ILE A 293 15.73 29.35 -3.34
CA ILE A 293 14.83 28.22 -3.63
C ILE A 293 15.64 26.93 -3.77
N PHE A 294 16.69 26.95 -4.60
CA PHE A 294 17.55 25.78 -4.80
C PHE A 294 18.25 25.37 -3.48
N ASP A 295 18.79 26.33 -2.73
CA ASP A 295 19.44 26.08 -1.45
C ASP A 295 18.46 25.50 -0.41
N CYS A 296 17.24 26.05 -0.30
CA CYS A 296 16.19 25.48 0.55
C CYS A 296 15.83 24.04 0.15
N LEU A 297 15.73 23.73 -1.14
CA LEU A 297 15.47 22.37 -1.63
C LEU A 297 16.60 21.41 -1.23
N VAL A 298 17.85 21.79 -1.47
CA VAL A 298 19.04 20.98 -1.14
C VAL A 298 19.18 20.78 0.37
N ARG A 299 18.94 21.83 1.18
CA ARG A 299 18.99 21.76 2.64
C ARG A 299 17.85 20.94 3.24
N SER A 300 16.69 20.88 2.58
CA SER A 300 15.53 20.10 3.03
C SER A 300 15.45 18.69 2.44
N ARG A 301 16.49 18.23 1.72
CA ARG A 301 16.50 16.94 1.01
C ARG A 301 16.11 15.72 1.84
N TYR A 302 16.48 15.64 3.11
CA TYR A 302 16.12 14.50 3.95
C TYR A 302 14.64 14.54 4.39
N VAL A 303 14.07 15.73 4.56
CA VAL A 303 12.62 15.88 4.78
C VAL A 303 11.88 15.46 3.52
N LEU A 304 12.32 15.92 2.35
CA LEU A 304 11.75 15.51 1.06
C LEU A 304 11.85 14.00 0.84
N ALA A 305 12.99 13.38 1.16
CA ALA A 305 13.17 11.93 1.07
C ALA A 305 12.23 11.17 2.02
N ALA A 306 12.06 11.65 3.27
CA ALA A 306 11.13 11.06 4.23
C ALA A 306 9.66 11.18 3.76
N LEU A 307 9.28 12.33 3.18
CA LEU A 307 7.95 12.54 2.61
C LEU A 307 7.71 11.68 1.36
N ALA A 308 8.71 11.51 0.50
CA ALA A 308 8.64 10.64 -0.66
C ALA A 308 8.47 9.17 -0.24
N LEU A 309 9.22 8.72 0.77
CA LEU A 309 9.07 7.38 1.35
C LEU A 309 7.69 7.20 1.99
N PHE A 310 7.18 8.21 2.72
CA PHE A 310 5.84 8.16 3.28
C PHE A 310 4.76 8.08 2.20
N ALA A 311 4.89 8.86 1.13
CA ALA A 311 3.99 8.81 -0.02
C ALA A 311 4.04 7.43 -0.71
N ALA A 312 5.23 6.84 -0.86
CA ALA A 312 5.36 5.49 -1.40
C ALA A 312 4.63 4.45 -0.53
N LEU A 313 4.78 4.50 0.79
CA LEU A 313 4.16 3.54 1.72
C LEU A 313 2.65 3.71 1.91
N THR A 314 2.10 4.89 1.60
CA THR A 314 0.69 5.21 1.84
C THR A 314 -0.15 5.31 0.57
N VAL A 315 0.39 5.95 -0.48
CA VAL A 315 -0.34 6.23 -1.73
C VAL A 315 0.00 5.23 -2.81
N VAL A 316 1.27 4.84 -2.94
CA VAL A 316 1.72 3.94 -4.00
C VAL A 316 1.54 2.47 -3.60
N MET A 317 1.77 2.13 -2.33
CA MET A 317 1.57 0.79 -1.81
C MET A 317 0.22 0.64 -1.13
N ASP A 318 -0.57 -0.35 -1.56
CA ASP A 318 -1.92 -0.61 -1.03
C ASP A 318 -1.94 -1.12 0.43
N GLN A 319 -0.78 -1.42 1.02
CA GLN A 319 -0.69 -2.00 2.36
C GLN A 319 -1.32 -1.12 3.45
N SER A 320 -1.16 0.21 3.35
CA SER A 320 -1.74 1.14 4.31
C SER A 320 -3.27 1.25 4.19
N ARG A 321 -3.85 0.92 3.03
CA ARG A 321 -5.30 1.00 2.81
C ARG A 321 -6.03 -0.01 3.68
N ASP A 322 -5.62 -1.28 3.66
CA ASP A 322 -6.27 -2.32 4.46
C ASP A 322 -6.03 -2.14 5.96
N ILE A 323 -4.86 -1.60 6.38
CA ILE A 323 -4.64 -1.25 7.79
C ILE A 323 -5.66 -0.21 8.26
N ILE A 324 -5.89 0.85 7.49
CA ILE A 324 -6.87 1.89 7.84
C ILE A 324 -8.30 1.34 7.73
N ALA A 325 -8.61 0.53 6.71
CA ALA A 325 -9.91 -0.11 6.56
C ALA A 325 -10.23 -1.04 7.74
N SER A 326 -9.28 -1.93 8.09
CA SER A 326 -9.35 -2.84 9.23
C SER A 326 -9.50 -2.08 10.55
N THR A 327 -8.70 -1.04 10.76
CA THR A 327 -8.78 -0.19 11.96
C THR A 327 -10.12 0.54 12.03
N ALA A 328 -10.67 1.01 10.91
CA ALA A 328 -11.96 1.69 10.85
C ALA A 328 -13.17 0.75 10.91
N SER A 329 -12.99 -0.53 10.56
CA SER A 329 -14.02 -1.57 10.58
C SER A 329 -14.48 -1.95 12.01
N PHE A 330 -13.83 -1.42 13.04
CA PHE A 330 -14.25 -1.62 14.43
C PHE A 330 -15.68 -1.14 14.70
N VAL A 331 -16.18 -0.12 13.98
CA VAL A 331 -17.55 0.38 14.16
C VAL A 331 -18.56 -0.71 13.77
N PRO A 332 -18.57 -1.25 12.53
CA PRO A 332 -19.37 -2.42 12.19
C PRO A 332 -19.18 -3.61 13.15
N ARG A 333 -17.93 -3.95 13.51
CA ARG A 333 -17.64 -5.07 14.42
C ARG A 333 -18.26 -4.86 15.80
N PHE A 334 -18.19 -3.65 16.34
CA PHE A 334 -18.82 -3.31 17.61
C PHE A 334 -20.30 -3.64 17.59
N PHE A 335 -21.05 -3.19 16.57
CA PHE A 335 -22.47 -3.49 16.42
C PHE A 335 -22.76 -5.00 16.28
N THR A 336 -21.92 -5.74 15.54
CA THR A 336 -22.07 -7.21 15.47
C THR A 336 -21.87 -7.89 16.82
N MET A 337 -20.86 -7.49 17.59
CA MET A 337 -20.55 -8.10 18.90
C MET A 337 -21.64 -7.84 19.95
N ILE A 338 -22.35 -6.71 19.86
CA ILE A 338 -23.49 -6.40 20.74
C ILE A 338 -24.84 -6.87 20.17
N HIS A 339 -24.82 -7.70 19.13
CA HIS A 339 -26.01 -8.30 18.49
C HIS A 339 -27.00 -7.28 17.91
N VAL A 340 -26.51 -6.12 17.47
CA VAL A 340 -27.34 -5.15 16.74
C VAL A 340 -27.30 -5.47 15.26
N ASP A 341 -28.47 -5.76 14.68
CA ASP A 341 -28.59 -5.93 13.23
C ASP A 341 -28.43 -4.58 12.52
N TRP A 342 -27.40 -4.49 11.70
CA TRP A 342 -27.10 -3.34 10.85
C TRP A 342 -27.14 -3.72 9.35
N GLY A 343 -27.65 -4.90 9.03
CA GLY A 343 -27.80 -5.41 7.67
C GLY A 343 -26.52 -5.98 7.03
N GLY A 344 -25.38 -6.04 7.74
CA GLY A 344 -24.09 -6.44 7.14
C GLY A 344 -23.54 -7.82 7.53
N ALA A 345 -24.13 -8.51 8.51
CA ALA A 345 -23.70 -9.83 8.97
C ALA A 345 -24.89 -10.63 9.55
N PRO A 346 -24.89 -11.97 9.48
CA PRO A 346 -25.94 -12.78 10.09
C PRO A 346 -25.95 -12.57 11.62
N ALA A 347 -27.13 -12.29 12.17
CA ALA A 347 -27.30 -12.21 13.62
C ALA A 347 -26.95 -13.57 14.26
N PRO A 348 -26.25 -13.58 15.42
CA PRO A 348 -25.97 -14.82 16.12
C PRO A 348 -27.27 -15.51 16.54
N ALA A 349 -27.20 -16.84 16.70
CA ALA A 349 -28.36 -17.64 17.10
C ALA A 349 -29.00 -17.09 18.40
N PRO A 350 -30.33 -17.19 18.55
CA PRO A 350 -31.01 -16.72 19.75
C PRO A 350 -30.42 -17.35 21.02
N GLY A 351 -30.10 -16.53 22.03
CA GLY A 351 -29.61 -17.00 23.33
C GLY A 351 -28.08 -16.99 23.52
N VAL A 352 -27.29 -16.56 22.53
CA VAL A 352 -25.84 -16.32 22.71
C VAL A 352 -25.62 -15.11 23.61
N ALA A 353 -24.75 -15.24 24.62
CA ALA A 353 -24.38 -14.13 25.51
C ALA A 353 -23.36 -13.18 24.85
N ILE A 354 -23.46 -11.87 25.13
CA ILE A 354 -22.51 -10.87 24.63
C ILE A 354 -21.18 -10.99 25.39
N ASP A 355 -20.07 -11.12 24.66
CA ASP A 355 -18.72 -11.03 25.21
C ASP A 355 -18.33 -9.57 25.49
N TRP A 356 -18.79 -9.03 26.61
CA TRP A 356 -18.49 -7.65 27.01
C TRP A 356 -17.00 -7.38 27.21
N VAL A 357 -16.22 -8.39 27.60
CA VAL A 357 -14.76 -8.25 27.75
C VAL A 357 -14.12 -8.04 26.39
N GLY A 358 -14.50 -8.86 25.40
CA GLY A 358 -14.04 -8.71 24.02
C GLY A 358 -14.45 -7.36 23.40
N VAL A 359 -15.67 -6.90 23.64
CA VAL A 359 -16.15 -5.58 23.18
C VAL A 359 -15.32 -4.45 23.76
N LEU A 360 -15.04 -4.47 25.07
CA LEU A 360 -14.22 -3.45 25.73
C LEU A 360 -12.78 -3.45 25.20
N TRP A 361 -12.19 -4.62 24.99
CA TRP A 361 -10.85 -4.73 24.40
C TRP A 361 -10.79 -4.25 22.96
N LEU A 362 -11.81 -4.54 22.13
CA LEU A 362 -11.90 -4.02 20.77
C LEU A 362 -11.93 -2.48 20.75
N LEU A 363 -12.76 -1.88 21.61
CA LEU A 363 -12.85 -0.42 21.71
C LEU A 363 -11.54 0.19 22.23
N ALA A 364 -10.98 -0.36 23.30
CA ALA A 364 -9.72 0.11 23.87
C ALA A 364 -8.56 -0.03 22.87
N GLY A 365 -8.46 -1.16 22.17
CA GLY A 365 -7.44 -1.41 21.15
C GLY A 365 -7.57 -0.46 19.97
N SER A 366 -8.79 -0.29 19.44
CA SER A 366 -9.05 0.63 18.33
C SER A 366 -8.74 2.08 18.69
N LEU A 367 -9.21 2.56 19.85
CA LEU A 367 -8.90 3.91 20.34
C LEU A 367 -7.40 4.11 20.57
N THR A 368 -6.69 3.08 21.02
CA THR A 368 -5.23 3.12 21.21
C THR A 368 -4.51 3.29 19.86
N VAL A 369 -4.84 2.47 18.86
CA VAL A 369 -4.26 2.56 17.51
C VAL A 369 -4.58 3.91 16.86
N PHE A 370 -5.83 4.38 16.98
CA PHE A 370 -6.22 5.71 16.49
C PHE A 370 -5.43 6.83 17.18
N GLY A 371 -5.36 6.81 18.51
CA GLY A 371 -4.64 7.82 19.29
C GLY A 371 -3.15 7.86 18.93
N LEU A 372 -2.51 6.69 18.83
CA LEU A 372 -1.09 6.58 18.44
C LEU A 372 -0.84 7.02 17.00
N SER A 373 -1.76 6.73 16.08
CA SER A 373 -1.67 7.16 14.68
C SER A 373 -1.77 8.68 14.55
N ILE A 374 -2.72 9.31 15.24
CA ILE A 374 -2.86 10.77 15.26
C ILE A 374 -1.66 11.44 15.94
N LEU A 375 -1.16 10.87 17.05
CA LEU A 375 0.06 11.35 17.72
C LEU A 375 1.29 11.22 16.81
N GLY A 376 1.47 10.08 16.17
CA GLY A 376 2.56 9.83 15.22
C GLY A 376 2.51 10.80 14.04
N LEU A 377 1.32 11.06 13.48
CA LEU A 377 1.14 12.04 12.42
C LEU A 377 1.49 13.46 12.89
N ALA A 378 1.01 13.86 14.07
CA ALA A 378 1.33 15.17 14.65
C ALA A 378 2.84 15.35 14.90
N LEU A 379 3.53 14.29 15.34
CA LEU A 379 4.98 14.28 15.52
C LEU A 379 5.72 14.37 14.17
N LEU A 380 5.27 13.65 13.14
CA LEU A 380 5.86 13.71 11.80
C LEU A 380 5.69 15.09 11.16
N VAL A 381 4.48 15.67 11.25
CA VAL A 381 4.17 17.05 10.83
C VAL A 381 5.12 18.03 11.54
N PHE A 382 5.29 17.88 12.85
CA PHE A 382 6.20 18.72 13.63
C PHE A 382 7.66 18.54 13.21
N ALA A 383 8.13 17.32 13.01
CA ALA A 383 9.49 17.03 12.60
C ALA A 383 9.77 17.63 11.20
N CYS A 384 8.88 17.44 10.23
CA CYS A 384 9.00 18.03 8.89
C CYS A 384 9.11 19.56 8.97
N TRP A 385 8.28 20.20 9.78
CA TRP A 385 8.35 21.63 10.03
C TRP A 385 9.67 22.05 10.71
N LEU A 386 10.03 21.39 11.81
CA LEU A 386 11.16 21.71 12.68
C LEU A 386 12.47 21.66 11.91
N TRP A 387 12.72 20.55 11.22
CA TRP A 387 13.99 20.32 10.54
C TRP A 387 14.12 21.21 9.30
N THR A 388 13.06 21.34 8.48
CA THR A 388 13.06 22.26 7.32
C THR A 388 13.29 23.70 7.76
N ARG A 389 12.60 24.15 8.82
CA ARG A 389 12.81 25.47 9.41
C ARG A 389 14.25 25.64 9.84
N SER A 390 14.79 24.72 10.63
CA SER A 390 16.09 24.86 11.26
C SER A 390 17.22 24.96 10.23
N VAL A 391 17.23 24.10 9.22
CA VAL A 391 18.29 24.11 8.18
C VAL A 391 18.24 25.33 7.27
N CYS A 392 17.05 25.88 7.01
CA CYS A 392 16.89 27.12 6.24
C CYS A 392 17.20 28.37 7.08
N HIS A 393 17.03 28.29 8.39
CA HIS A 393 17.23 29.39 9.32
C HIS A 393 18.72 29.60 9.67
N LEU A 394 19.46 28.49 9.78
CA LEU A 394 20.87 28.45 10.13
C LEU A 394 21.77 28.97 9.00
N ARG A 395 22.73 29.82 9.36
CA ARG A 395 23.73 30.35 8.43
C ARG A 395 24.75 29.28 8.00
N SER A 396 25.02 29.17 6.70
CA SER A 396 25.99 28.18 6.17
C SER A 396 27.45 28.57 6.39
N ALA A 397 28.28 27.58 6.71
CA ALA A 397 29.73 27.71 6.82
C ALA A 397 30.35 28.11 5.47
N GLY A 398 30.83 29.35 5.35
CA GLY A 398 31.48 29.85 4.12
C GLY A 398 30.91 31.17 3.59
N ARG A 399 29.69 31.56 3.99
CA ARG A 399 29.20 32.93 3.76
C ARG A 399 29.82 33.87 4.79
N ARG A 400 30.66 34.82 4.33
CA ARG A 400 31.24 35.87 5.20
C ARG A 400 30.11 36.59 5.95
N PRO A 401 30.32 37.01 7.21
CA PRO A 401 29.41 37.97 7.83
C PRO A 401 29.30 39.16 6.88
N VAL A 402 28.08 39.64 6.63
CA VAL A 402 27.91 40.96 6.00
C VAL A 402 28.74 41.92 6.83
N ALA A 403 29.77 42.51 6.21
CA ALA A 403 30.75 43.33 6.91
C ALA A 403 30.01 44.38 7.76
N ALA A 404 30.40 44.52 9.03
CA ALA A 404 29.95 45.60 9.90
C ALA A 404 30.37 46.93 9.26
N GLY A 405 29.49 47.51 8.44
CA GLY A 405 29.81 48.64 7.56
C GLY A 405 28.96 48.71 6.29
N PHE A 406 28.38 47.60 5.84
CA PHE A 406 27.18 47.66 4.99
C PHE A 406 25.98 47.74 5.93
N GLU A 407 25.18 48.80 5.81
CA GLU A 407 23.98 48.96 6.61
C GLU A 407 23.20 47.63 6.64
N PRO A 408 22.84 47.09 7.82
CA PRO A 408 21.85 46.04 7.86
C PRO A 408 20.64 46.67 7.19
N ALA A 409 20.16 46.09 6.08
CA ALA A 409 18.95 46.55 5.44
C ALA A 409 17.83 46.51 6.50
N ARG A 410 17.61 47.66 7.14
CA ARG A 410 16.52 47.92 8.06
C ARG A 410 15.26 47.87 7.20
N ASP A 411 14.33 47.02 7.63
CA ASP A 411 12.90 47.15 7.33
C ASP A 411 12.36 46.69 5.95
N GLY A 412 12.88 45.59 5.39
CA GLY A 412 12.27 44.93 4.22
C GLY A 412 12.10 43.42 4.36
N ASN A 413 10.88 42.92 4.12
CA ASN A 413 10.61 41.47 4.01
C ASN A 413 11.31 40.88 2.76
N ARG A 414 12.47 40.25 2.93
CA ARG A 414 13.16 39.52 1.86
C ARG A 414 12.24 38.43 1.28
N HIS A 415 12.28 38.23 -0.04
CA HIS A 415 11.45 37.19 -0.69
C HIS A 415 11.90 35.79 -0.25
N GLU A 416 13.19 35.63 0.03
CA GLU A 416 13.85 34.43 0.51
C GLU A 416 13.35 34.04 1.90
N ASP A 417 13.19 35.03 2.80
CA ASP A 417 12.64 34.82 4.15
C ASP A 417 11.20 34.28 4.08
N ILE A 418 10.40 34.86 3.18
CA ILE A 418 9.02 34.45 2.93
C ILE A 418 8.97 33.03 2.35
N PHE A 419 9.78 32.75 1.33
CA PHE A 419 9.81 31.44 0.69
C PHE A 419 10.23 30.36 1.67
N ALA A 420 11.35 30.53 2.39
CA ALA A 420 11.84 29.54 3.36
C ALA A 420 10.83 29.24 4.48
N ARG A 421 10.09 30.26 4.93
CA ARG A 421 8.99 30.09 5.90
C ARG A 421 7.84 29.28 5.33
N ASP A 422 7.36 29.66 4.16
CA ASP A 422 6.19 29.02 3.57
C ASP A 422 6.54 27.60 3.09
N TRP A 423 7.78 27.37 2.62
CA TRP A 423 8.34 26.06 2.31
C TRP A 423 8.30 25.11 3.52
N ALA A 424 8.78 25.54 4.69
CA ALA A 424 8.71 24.75 5.91
C ALA A 424 7.27 24.43 6.35
N ARG A 425 6.31 25.32 6.09
CA ARG A 425 4.88 25.08 6.38
C ARG A 425 4.24 24.13 5.37
N VAL A 426 4.58 24.24 4.09
CA VAL A 426 4.10 23.33 3.04
C VAL A 426 4.57 21.91 3.33
N LEU A 427 5.87 21.70 3.56
CA LEU A 427 6.40 20.36 3.88
C LEU A 427 5.80 19.78 5.15
N ALA A 428 5.43 20.61 6.12
CA ALA A 428 4.72 20.17 7.32
C ALA A 428 3.30 19.65 7.06
N LEU A 429 2.61 20.16 6.03
CA LEU A 429 1.24 19.74 5.69
C LEU A 429 1.19 18.53 4.74
N VAL A 430 2.28 18.22 4.03
CA VAL A 430 2.33 17.08 3.10
C VAL A 430 1.91 15.76 3.77
N PRO A 431 2.36 15.41 5.00
CA PRO A 431 1.90 14.19 5.67
C PRO A 431 0.37 14.14 5.84
N VAL A 432 -0.27 15.26 6.18
CA VAL A 432 -1.73 15.34 6.35
C VAL A 432 -2.44 15.09 5.03
N LEU A 433 -1.97 15.72 3.96
CA LEU A 433 -2.52 15.56 2.61
C LEU A 433 -2.44 14.09 2.16
N LEU A 434 -1.30 13.43 2.38
CA LEU A 434 -1.10 12.02 2.04
C LEU A 434 -2.02 11.11 2.84
N VAL A 435 -2.25 11.38 4.13
CA VAL A 435 -3.21 10.62 4.95
C VAL A 435 -4.65 10.81 4.49
N VAL A 436 -5.05 12.02 4.11
CA VAL A 436 -6.40 12.27 3.57
C VAL A 436 -6.59 11.55 2.23
N LEU A 437 -5.58 11.55 1.36
CA LEU A 437 -5.60 10.80 0.10
C LEU A 437 -5.70 9.28 0.35
N LEU A 438 -4.96 8.76 1.33
CA LEU A 438 -5.09 7.37 1.78
C LEU A 438 -6.52 7.07 2.26
N CYS A 439 -7.10 7.94 3.09
CA CYS A 439 -8.48 7.78 3.57
C CYS A 439 -9.50 7.79 2.43
N ALA A 440 -9.30 8.64 1.42
CA ALA A 440 -10.15 8.68 0.23
C ALA A 440 -10.12 7.35 -0.52
N ASN A 441 -8.92 6.81 -0.78
CA ASN A 441 -8.78 5.50 -1.44
C ASN A 441 -9.45 4.37 -0.65
N VAL A 442 -9.36 4.40 0.68
CA VAL A 442 -10.03 3.42 1.56
C VAL A 442 -11.56 3.57 1.52
N LEU A 443 -12.08 4.80 1.50
CA LEU A 443 -13.52 5.05 1.37
C LEU A 443 -14.05 4.52 0.03
N GLU A 444 -13.29 4.68 -1.03
CA GLU A 444 -13.61 4.12 -2.35
C GLU A 444 -13.70 2.58 -2.30
N ASP A 445 -12.74 1.91 -1.64
CA ASP A 445 -12.79 0.45 -1.45
C ASP A 445 -14.01 0.00 -0.66
N LEU A 446 -14.31 0.69 0.45
CA LEU A 446 -15.47 0.37 1.29
C LEU A 446 -16.80 0.60 0.54
N ALA A 447 -16.91 1.65 -0.28
CA ALA A 447 -18.09 1.92 -1.09
C ALA A 447 -18.32 0.84 -2.16
N LYS A 448 -17.23 0.37 -2.81
CA LYS A 448 -17.27 -0.77 -3.73
C LYS A 448 -17.72 -2.05 -3.02
N ALA A 449 -17.37 -2.25 -1.76
CA ALA A 449 -17.79 -3.38 -0.91
C ALA A 449 -19.30 -3.46 -0.71
N GLN A 450 -19.89 -2.35 -0.30
CA GLN A 450 -21.24 -2.34 0.24
C GLN A 450 -22.31 -2.44 -0.85
N THR A 451 -22.05 -1.87 -2.02
CA THR A 451 -23.00 -1.83 -3.14
C THR A 451 -23.20 -3.19 -3.83
N GLY A 452 -22.40 -4.21 -3.45
CA GLY A 452 -22.42 -5.56 -4.02
C GLY A 452 -22.88 -6.69 -3.10
N ALA A 453 -23.08 -6.45 -1.80
CA ALA A 453 -23.67 -7.44 -0.90
C ALA A 453 -25.16 -7.60 -1.25
N GLY A 454 -25.64 -8.86 -1.32
CA GLY A 454 -26.96 -9.21 -1.84
C GLY A 454 -28.06 -8.26 -1.40
N ALA A 455 -28.85 -7.77 -2.37
CA ALA A 455 -29.91 -6.81 -2.18
C ALA A 455 -30.76 -7.11 -0.93
N HIS A 456 -30.53 -6.37 0.15
CA HIS A 456 -31.33 -6.49 1.36
C HIS A 456 -32.77 -6.10 1.02
N SER A 457 -33.68 -7.02 1.31
CA SER A 457 -35.12 -6.80 1.33
C SER A 457 -35.44 -5.48 2.03
N ALA A 458 -36.33 -4.69 1.42
CA ALA A 458 -36.95 -3.40 1.79
C ALA A 458 -37.16 -3.05 3.29
N GLY A 459 -36.15 -3.20 4.15
CA GLY A 459 -36.12 -2.79 5.55
C GLY A 459 -35.52 -1.39 5.70
N GLY A 460 -36.07 -0.58 6.60
CA GLY A 460 -35.75 0.85 6.78
C GLY A 460 -34.31 1.20 7.21
N PHE A 461 -33.42 0.23 7.40
CA PHE A 461 -32.05 0.42 7.93
C PHE A 461 -30.90 0.19 6.92
N GLY A 462 -31.18 -0.05 5.63
CA GLY A 462 -30.14 -0.34 4.62
C GLY A 462 -29.07 0.74 4.40
N TRP A 463 -29.34 1.99 4.81
CA TRP A 463 -28.37 3.09 4.77
C TRP A 463 -27.24 2.93 5.80
N LEU A 464 -27.50 2.27 6.95
CA LEU A 464 -26.48 2.00 7.96
C LEU A 464 -25.43 1.04 7.42
N ALA A 465 -25.83 -0.03 6.73
CA ALA A 465 -24.91 -0.96 6.07
C ALA A 465 -23.94 -0.26 5.09
N CYS A 466 -24.40 0.79 4.42
CA CYS A 466 -23.64 1.51 3.39
C CYS A 466 -22.81 2.69 3.92
N LEU A 467 -23.12 3.24 5.10
CA LEU A 467 -22.39 4.40 5.63
C LEU A 467 -21.54 4.06 6.85
N LEU A 468 -21.95 3.10 7.67
CA LEU A 468 -21.32 2.80 8.96
C LEU A 468 -19.84 2.40 8.84
N PRO A 469 -19.40 1.58 7.85
CA PRO A 469 -17.97 1.28 7.69
C PRO A 469 -17.13 2.51 7.31
N SER A 470 -17.74 3.49 6.63
CA SER A 470 -17.08 4.71 6.16
C SER A 470 -16.92 5.77 7.28
N VAL A 471 -17.77 5.74 8.31
CA VAL A 471 -17.75 6.72 9.42
C VAL A 471 -16.40 6.73 10.14
N GLY A 472 -15.83 5.54 10.41
CA GLY A 472 -14.53 5.43 11.10
C GLY A 472 -13.40 6.10 10.31
N VAL A 473 -13.39 5.94 8.99
CA VAL A 473 -12.38 6.53 8.10
C VAL A 473 -12.54 8.05 8.00
N VAL A 474 -13.79 8.54 7.87
CA VAL A 474 -14.07 9.99 7.85
C VAL A 474 -13.66 10.65 9.18
N ALA A 475 -13.99 10.03 10.32
CA ALA A 475 -13.59 10.53 11.63
C ALA A 475 -12.06 10.62 11.75
N PHE A 476 -11.34 9.60 11.25
CA PHE A 476 -9.89 9.61 11.22
C PHE A 476 -9.32 10.73 10.35
N ALA A 477 -9.83 10.90 9.13
CA ALA A 477 -9.40 11.95 8.22
C ALA A 477 -9.61 13.35 8.82
N VAL A 478 -10.76 13.58 9.46
CA VAL A 478 -11.08 14.84 10.15
C VAL A 478 -10.10 15.09 11.30
N LEU A 479 -9.85 14.09 12.16
CA LEU A 479 -8.89 14.20 13.26
C LEU A 479 -7.45 14.44 12.75
N ALA A 480 -7.05 13.81 11.65
CA ALA A 480 -5.76 14.03 11.00
C ALA A 480 -5.60 15.48 10.52
N VAL A 481 -6.64 16.03 9.88
CA VAL A 481 -6.68 17.44 9.47
C VAL A 481 -6.61 18.36 10.69
N PHE A 482 -7.35 18.08 11.77
CA PHE A 482 -7.28 18.87 13.00
C PHE A 482 -5.90 18.81 13.66
N ALA A 483 -5.25 17.64 13.68
CA ALA A 483 -3.92 17.47 14.24
C ALA A 483 -2.87 18.31 13.49
N GLY A 484 -2.88 18.30 12.15
CA GLY A 484 -1.94 19.09 11.35
C GLY A 484 -2.31 20.57 11.21
N GLY A 485 -3.59 20.88 11.02
CA GLY A 485 -4.10 22.25 10.92
C GLY A 485 -3.99 23.02 12.24
N GLY A 486 -4.39 22.38 13.34
CA GLY A 486 -4.25 22.95 14.70
C GLY A 486 -2.79 23.20 15.08
N PHE A 487 -1.87 22.36 14.59
CA PHE A 487 -0.43 22.54 14.76
C PHE A 487 0.10 23.81 14.09
N ILE A 488 -0.26 24.06 12.82
CA ILE A 488 0.18 25.25 12.10
C ILE A 488 -0.50 26.50 12.63
N TRP A 489 -1.80 26.41 12.94
CA TRP A 489 -2.59 27.53 13.44
C TRP A 489 -2.05 28.07 14.78
N ARG A 490 -1.71 27.19 15.74
CA ARG A 490 -1.08 27.58 17.01
C ARG A 490 0.30 28.23 16.86
N ARG A 491 1.01 27.98 15.75
CA ARG A 491 2.31 28.62 15.43
C ARG A 491 2.17 29.70 14.34
N GLY A 492 0.92 30.10 14.05
CA GLY A 492 0.54 31.04 13.01
C GLY A 492 0.79 32.50 13.33
N ASP A 493 0.95 32.89 14.59
CA ASP A 493 0.91 34.31 14.99
C ASP A 493 2.26 34.99 15.29
N ARG A 494 2.39 36.21 14.75
CA ARG A 494 3.32 37.32 15.07
C ARG A 494 4.84 37.09 15.01
N ALA A 495 5.36 36.12 14.24
CA ALA A 495 6.80 36.11 13.94
C ALA A 495 7.12 37.16 12.87
N SER A 496 8.07 38.07 13.16
CA SER A 496 8.59 39.03 12.18
C SER A 496 8.92 38.30 10.87
N THR A 497 8.39 38.81 9.77
CA THR A 497 8.69 38.32 8.41
C THR A 497 10.12 38.62 7.97
N ALA A 498 10.84 39.44 8.73
CA ALA A 498 12.26 39.73 8.53
C ALA A 498 13.14 38.74 9.30
N GLY A 499 14.21 38.26 8.65
CA GLY A 499 15.25 37.44 9.26
C GLY A 499 14.80 36.01 9.48
N TYR A 500 14.51 35.28 8.40
CA TYR A 500 14.17 33.85 8.44
C TYR A 500 15.19 32.97 7.71
N TYR A 501 15.67 33.38 6.53
CA TYR A 501 16.56 32.59 5.69
C TYR A 501 18.02 33.00 5.96
N ASP A 502 18.86 32.02 6.32
CA ASP A 502 20.31 32.18 6.49
C ASP A 502 20.70 33.29 7.49
N CYS A 503 19.88 33.50 8.54
CA CYS A 503 19.96 34.71 9.37
C CYS A 503 20.56 34.50 10.76
N ILE A 504 20.41 33.32 11.38
CA ILE A 504 20.93 33.04 12.72
C ILE A 504 22.16 32.13 12.68
N ASP A 505 23.04 32.31 13.65
CA ASP A 505 24.19 31.43 13.84
C ASP A 505 23.83 30.20 14.70
N TRP A 506 24.80 29.30 14.83
CA TRP A 506 24.65 28.07 15.59
C TRP A 506 24.33 28.30 17.06
N ALA A 507 24.94 29.32 17.68
CA ALA A 507 24.76 29.62 19.10
C ALA A 507 23.34 30.15 19.38
N ASP A 508 22.84 31.04 18.53
CA ASP A 508 21.47 31.56 18.65
C ASP A 508 20.43 30.46 18.39
N TRP A 509 20.63 29.64 17.35
CA TRP A 509 19.74 28.50 17.09
C TRP A 509 19.72 27.52 18.27
N SER A 510 20.89 27.15 18.80
CA SER A 510 21.02 26.15 19.86
C SER A 510 20.41 26.62 21.18
N THR A 511 20.53 27.91 21.53
CA THR A 511 19.84 28.48 22.70
C THR A 511 18.32 28.48 22.50
N ARG A 512 17.82 28.88 21.31
CA ARG A 512 16.37 28.89 21.02
C ARG A 512 15.76 27.48 20.99
N ALA A 513 16.53 26.49 20.52
CA ALA A 513 16.13 25.08 20.49
C ALA A 513 16.24 24.41 21.87
N GLY A 514 16.71 25.10 22.91
CA GLY A 514 16.90 24.54 24.25
C GLY A 514 18.03 23.51 24.33
N LEU A 515 19.04 23.63 23.45
CA LEU A 515 20.24 22.79 23.46
C LEU A 515 21.33 23.36 24.38
N MET A 516 21.56 24.67 24.34
CA MET A 516 22.53 25.39 25.18
C MET A 516 21.82 26.32 26.17
N ASP A 517 22.39 26.49 27.36
CA ASP A 517 21.90 27.46 28.34
C ASP A 517 22.02 28.90 27.80
N ALA A 518 20.99 29.71 28.04
CA ALA A 518 21.04 31.12 27.70
C ALA A 518 22.08 31.82 28.58
N LYS A 519 23.20 32.26 28.01
CA LYS A 519 24.12 33.16 28.73
C LYS A 519 23.44 34.52 28.92
N PRO A 520 23.37 35.08 30.13
CA PRO A 520 22.94 36.45 30.32
C PRO A 520 23.91 37.39 29.58
N HIS A 521 23.42 38.21 28.66
CA HIS A 521 24.23 39.25 28.04
C HIS A 521 24.61 40.30 29.09
N ALA A 522 25.91 40.51 29.31
CA ALA A 522 26.43 41.67 30.02
C ALA A 522 26.34 42.90 29.10
N GLY A 523 25.18 43.56 29.11
CA GLY A 523 24.95 44.81 28.39
C GLY A 523 23.85 45.63 29.09
N PRO A 524 23.78 46.96 28.89
CA PRO A 524 22.96 47.86 29.71
C PRO A 524 21.43 47.67 29.56
N ALA A 525 20.98 46.73 28.72
CA ALA A 525 19.57 46.38 28.55
C ALA A 525 19.02 45.42 29.64
N ALA A 526 19.79 45.14 30.70
CA ALA A 526 19.37 44.29 31.81
C ALA A 526 18.36 44.95 32.79
N ALA A 527 17.81 46.12 32.46
CA ALA A 527 16.90 46.87 33.34
C ALA A 527 15.40 46.62 33.07
N SER A 528 15.02 45.84 32.06
CA SER A 528 13.63 45.37 31.87
C SER A 528 13.59 43.87 32.08
N GLY A 529 12.88 43.41 33.12
CA GLY A 529 12.82 42.02 33.61
C GLY A 529 12.25 40.95 32.66
N ASP A 530 12.40 41.08 31.36
CA ASP A 530 12.09 40.06 30.37
C ASP A 530 13.31 39.13 30.19
N ALA A 531 13.50 38.21 31.13
CA ALA A 531 14.29 37.01 30.86
C ALA A 531 13.65 36.31 29.64
N ARG A 532 14.26 36.42 28.44
CA ARG A 532 13.72 35.76 27.24
C ARG A 532 13.64 34.25 27.53
N PRO A 533 12.44 33.66 27.63
CA PRO A 533 12.33 32.23 27.80
C PRO A 533 12.87 31.55 26.54
N THR A 534 13.40 30.33 26.70
CA THR A 534 13.61 29.42 25.57
C THR A 534 12.38 29.46 24.66
N ASP A 535 12.61 29.60 23.36
CA ASP A 535 11.56 29.91 22.41
C ASP A 535 10.65 28.66 22.28
N LEU A 536 9.56 28.60 23.07
CA LEU A 536 8.61 27.46 23.20
C LEU A 536 8.14 26.93 21.83
N LYS A 537 8.28 27.74 20.78
CA LYS A 537 8.03 27.44 19.38
C LYS A 537 8.79 26.22 18.85
N TYR A 538 10.03 25.97 19.28
CA TYR A 538 10.82 24.80 18.86
C TYR A 538 10.51 23.52 19.64
N ASN A 539 9.65 23.59 20.65
CA ASN A 539 9.25 22.42 21.43
C ASN A 539 7.93 21.84 20.91
N PHE A 540 7.82 20.52 20.83
CA PHE A 540 6.55 19.86 20.57
C PHE A 540 5.64 20.00 21.80
N LEU A 541 4.44 20.54 21.58
CA LEU A 541 3.47 20.90 22.63
C LEU A 541 4.08 21.72 23.78
N GLY A 542 5.13 22.50 23.50
CA GLY A 542 5.86 23.30 24.51
C GLY A 542 6.75 22.48 25.46
N LYS A 543 6.69 21.14 25.44
CA LYS A 543 7.33 20.26 26.44
C LYS A 543 8.50 19.45 25.92
N VAL A 544 8.40 18.91 24.71
CA VAL A 544 9.44 18.02 24.15
C VAL A 544 10.36 18.84 23.26
N THR A 545 11.61 19.02 23.70
CA THR A 545 12.62 19.77 22.94
C THR A 545 13.10 18.96 21.71
N PRO A 546 13.71 19.61 20.70
CA PRO A 546 14.38 18.93 19.58
C PRO A 546 15.39 17.86 20.03
N TYR A 547 16.05 18.10 21.16
CA TYR A 547 16.96 17.13 21.79
C TYR A 547 16.24 15.87 22.28
N LEU A 548 15.05 16.00 22.90
CA LEU A 548 14.28 14.88 23.44
C LEU A 548 13.45 14.14 22.38
N LEU A 549 13.11 14.82 21.29
CA LEU A 549 12.21 14.31 20.24
C LEU A 549 12.57 12.93 19.68
N PRO A 550 13.82 12.64 19.25
CA PRO A 550 14.17 11.30 18.75
C PRO A 550 14.03 10.20 19.80
N MET A 551 14.29 10.50 21.08
CA MET A 551 14.14 9.50 22.16
C MET A 551 12.67 9.18 22.43
N VAL A 552 11.80 10.19 22.40
CA VAL A 552 10.35 10.00 22.54
C VAL A 552 9.81 9.20 21.36
N ALA A 553 10.20 9.54 20.13
CA ALA A 553 9.78 8.80 18.94
C ALA A 553 10.21 7.33 19.01
N LEU A 554 11.47 7.06 19.36
CA LEU A 554 11.99 5.70 19.50
C LEU A 554 11.28 4.90 20.60
N GLY A 555 11.03 5.51 21.76
CA GLY A 555 10.29 4.88 22.85
C GLY A 555 8.86 4.50 22.44
N LEU A 556 8.18 5.36 21.69
CA LEU A 556 6.85 5.08 21.15
C LEU A 556 6.88 3.97 20.09
N VAL A 557 7.91 3.91 19.22
CA VAL A 557 8.10 2.79 18.28
C VAL A 557 8.17 1.46 19.04
N PHE A 558 9.03 1.36 20.06
CA PHE A 558 9.15 0.12 20.83
C PHE A 558 7.91 -0.22 21.64
N LEU A 559 7.17 0.77 22.12
CA LEU A 559 5.88 0.55 22.78
C LEU A 559 4.85 -0.05 21.82
N CYS A 560 4.74 0.48 20.61
CA CYS A 560 3.85 -0.07 19.58
C CYS A 560 4.25 -1.52 19.25
N ARG A 561 5.55 -1.75 19.00
CA ARG A 561 6.08 -3.08 18.68
C ARG A 561 5.91 -4.09 19.80
N LEU A 562 5.90 -3.65 21.07
CA LEU A 562 5.67 -4.55 22.20
C LEU A 562 4.26 -5.16 22.11
N ILE A 563 3.26 -4.36 21.72
CA ILE A 563 1.88 -4.82 21.58
C ILE A 563 1.77 -5.91 20.50
N ASP A 564 2.49 -5.76 19.38
CA ASP A 564 2.48 -6.73 18.27
C ASP A 564 3.06 -8.10 18.64
N VAL A 565 3.99 -8.14 19.60
CA VAL A 565 4.69 -9.37 19.99
C VAL A 565 4.14 -10.03 21.26
N LEU A 566 3.11 -9.43 21.88
CA LEU A 566 2.50 -10.00 23.09
C LEU A 566 1.86 -11.37 22.76
N PRO A 567 2.13 -12.41 23.56
CA PRO A 567 1.55 -13.72 23.34
C PRO A 567 0.05 -13.70 23.63
N GLY A 568 -0.75 -14.31 22.76
CA GLY A 568 -2.19 -14.48 22.93
C GLY A 568 -3.01 -14.00 21.74
N ARG A 569 -4.33 -13.93 21.92
CA ARG A 569 -5.32 -13.43 20.94
C ARG A 569 -5.36 -11.90 20.90
N THR A 570 -4.21 -11.23 20.97
CA THR A 570 -4.14 -9.77 20.90
C THR A 570 -4.65 -9.23 19.56
N GLY A 571 -4.38 -9.94 18.46
CA GLY A 571 -4.89 -9.62 17.12
C GLY A 571 -6.42 -9.69 16.98
N ASP A 572 -7.13 -10.39 17.87
CA ASP A 572 -8.60 -10.44 17.83
C ASP A 572 -9.23 -9.09 18.25
N TYR A 573 -8.50 -8.30 19.05
CA TYR A 573 -8.97 -7.09 19.71
C TYR A 573 -8.20 -5.81 19.33
N PHE A 574 -6.92 -5.93 19.00
CA PHE A 574 -6.09 -4.80 18.58
C PHE A 574 -5.93 -4.81 17.05
N PRO A 575 -6.35 -3.74 16.37
CA PRO A 575 -5.97 -3.53 14.97
C PRO A 575 -4.44 -3.45 14.82
N SER A 576 -3.97 -3.63 13.59
CA SER A 576 -2.54 -3.60 13.26
C SER A 576 -1.84 -2.30 13.72
N MET A 577 -0.67 -2.42 14.35
CA MET A 577 0.17 -1.27 14.73
C MET A 577 1.08 -0.78 13.59
N ALA A 578 0.99 -1.36 12.40
CA ALA A 578 1.85 -1.03 11.27
C ALA A 578 1.83 0.47 10.93
N PHE A 579 0.65 1.10 10.86
CA PHE A 579 0.55 2.52 10.51
C PHE A 579 1.17 3.48 11.55
N PRO A 580 0.89 3.39 12.87
CA PRO A 580 1.59 4.20 13.86
C PRO A 580 3.10 3.92 13.88
N VAL A 581 3.53 2.66 13.69
CA VAL A 581 4.96 2.32 13.58
C VAL A 581 5.62 3.02 12.40
N ILE A 582 4.97 3.08 11.21
CA ILE A 582 5.51 3.80 10.04
C ILE A 582 5.72 5.28 10.38
N LEU A 583 4.70 5.94 10.92
CA LEU A 583 4.75 7.37 11.25
C LEU A 583 5.84 7.68 12.29
N LEU A 584 5.93 6.88 13.36
CA LEU A 584 6.89 7.08 14.44
C LEU A 584 8.32 6.74 14.02
N SER A 585 8.51 5.69 13.21
CA SER A 585 9.83 5.32 12.67
C SER A 585 10.36 6.39 11.71
N LEU A 586 9.50 6.90 10.80
CA LEU A 586 9.87 8.03 9.94
C LEU A 586 10.23 9.27 10.76
N THR A 587 9.46 9.56 11.81
CA THR A 587 9.75 10.67 12.72
C THR A 587 11.12 10.49 13.38
N PHE A 588 11.41 9.29 13.91
CA PHE A 588 12.69 8.98 14.55
C PHE A 588 13.88 9.20 13.60
N TRP A 589 13.85 8.59 12.41
CA TRP A 589 14.93 8.74 11.43
C TRP A 589 15.05 10.14 10.89
N LEU A 590 13.92 10.83 10.67
CA LEU A 590 13.94 12.23 10.26
C LEU A 590 14.60 13.12 11.32
N CYS A 591 14.44 12.82 12.61
CA CYS A 591 15.17 13.53 13.66
C CYS A 591 16.68 13.27 13.60
N PHE A 592 17.10 12.03 13.36
CA PHE A 592 18.50 11.69 13.18
C PHE A 592 19.12 12.41 11.97
N PHE A 593 18.51 12.30 10.79
CA PHE A 593 18.99 12.99 9.58
C PHE A 593 18.82 14.50 9.64
N GLY A 594 17.83 15.01 10.38
CA GLY A 594 17.66 16.43 10.65
C GLY A 594 18.83 17.03 11.42
N TRP A 595 19.32 16.33 12.45
CA TRP A 595 20.54 16.70 13.15
C TRP A 595 21.78 16.67 12.24
N LEU A 596 21.97 15.60 11.47
CA LEU A 596 23.09 15.52 10.52
C LEU A 596 23.04 16.66 9.50
N SER A 597 21.86 16.99 9.00
CA SER A 597 21.68 18.10 8.07
C SER A 597 22.06 19.46 8.68
N LEU A 598 21.79 19.68 9.96
CA LEU A 598 22.20 20.91 10.65
C LEU A 598 23.72 20.98 10.81
N LEU A 599 24.35 19.87 11.18
CA LEU A 599 25.81 19.77 11.30
C LEU A 599 26.50 19.93 9.94
N GLU A 600 25.92 19.38 8.87
CA GLU A 600 26.39 19.59 7.49
C GLU A 600 26.35 21.07 7.10
N VAL A 601 25.31 21.81 7.51
CA VAL A 601 25.21 23.27 7.25
C VAL A 601 26.20 24.06 8.12
N TYR A 602 26.38 23.65 9.38
CA TYR A 602 27.22 24.33 10.38
C TYR A 602 28.73 24.14 10.16
N ASP A 603 29.16 22.91 9.88
CA ASP A 603 30.59 22.55 9.78
C ASP A 603 31.04 22.27 8.34
N ALA A 604 30.13 22.26 7.35
CA ALA A 604 30.39 21.88 5.95
C ALA A 604 30.96 20.46 5.74
N VAL A 605 30.85 19.58 6.75
CA VAL A 605 31.25 18.17 6.66
C VAL A 605 30.07 17.34 6.14
N PRO A 606 30.22 16.55 5.06
CA PRO A 606 29.13 15.77 4.47
C PRO A 606 28.86 14.48 5.25
N TRP A 607 28.33 14.58 6.47
CA TRP A 607 28.15 13.46 7.40
C TRP A 607 27.36 12.27 6.82
N VAL A 608 26.32 12.52 6.02
CA VAL A 608 25.56 11.42 5.39
C VAL A 608 26.38 10.71 4.32
N LEU A 609 27.22 11.42 3.57
CA LEU A 609 28.14 10.79 2.61
C LEU A 609 29.15 9.89 3.33
N VAL A 610 29.64 10.31 4.50
CA VAL A 610 30.53 9.49 5.34
C VAL A 610 29.81 8.21 5.79
N LEU A 611 28.53 8.29 6.19
CA LEU A 611 27.73 7.12 6.53
C LEU A 611 27.53 6.18 5.33
N VAL A 612 27.23 6.72 4.16
CA VAL A 612 27.09 5.92 2.92
C VAL A 612 28.40 5.24 2.55
N ALA A 613 29.53 5.94 2.66
CA ALA A 613 30.85 5.35 2.43
C ALA A 613 31.16 4.23 3.43
N TRP A 614 30.81 4.41 4.70
CA TRP A 614 30.96 3.38 5.75
C TRP A 614 30.12 2.13 5.44
N ILE A 615 28.85 2.30 5.07
CA ILE A 615 27.98 1.20 4.64
C ILE A 615 28.58 0.49 3.41
N GLY A 616 29.09 1.25 2.44
CA GLY A 616 29.75 0.70 1.25
C GLY A 616 30.97 -0.15 1.59
N VAL A 617 31.83 0.30 2.50
CA VAL A 617 33.01 -0.45 2.96
C VAL A 617 32.61 -1.75 3.66
N LEU A 618 31.65 -1.70 4.59
CA LEU A 618 31.18 -2.91 5.28
C LEU A 618 30.48 -3.89 4.34
N GLY A 619 29.70 -3.37 3.38
CA GLY A 619 29.04 -4.17 2.35
C GLY A 619 30.02 -4.87 1.42
N LEU A 620 31.05 -4.16 0.93
CA LEU A 620 32.12 -4.75 0.12
C LEU A 620 32.94 -5.80 0.90
N ALA A 621 33.01 -5.68 2.23
CA ALA A 621 33.64 -6.66 3.10
C ALA A 621 32.73 -7.87 3.44
N GLY A 622 31.47 -7.91 2.95
CA GLY A 622 30.51 -8.98 3.27
C GLY A 622 30.05 -8.99 4.73
N LEU A 623 30.27 -7.90 5.47
CA LEU A 623 29.98 -7.84 6.91
C LEU A 623 28.53 -7.48 7.22
N THR A 624 27.74 -7.05 6.25
CA THR A 624 26.36 -6.55 6.44
C THR A 624 25.28 -7.49 5.91
N ASP A 625 25.62 -8.72 5.57
CA ASP A 625 24.68 -9.70 5.01
C ASP A 625 23.79 -10.31 6.11
N ASN A 626 22.75 -9.57 6.49
CA ASN A 626 21.80 -9.96 7.54
C ASN A 626 20.62 -10.81 7.01
N HIS A 627 20.38 -10.82 5.71
CA HIS A 627 19.22 -11.48 5.09
C HIS A 627 19.56 -12.87 4.53
N LEU A 628 20.12 -13.74 5.36
CA LEU A 628 20.42 -15.12 4.97
C LEU A 628 19.19 -16.02 5.10
N VAL A 629 19.08 -17.00 4.20
CA VAL A 629 18.09 -18.08 4.29
C VAL A 629 18.49 -19.05 5.41
N TRP A 630 17.52 -19.55 6.18
CA TRP A 630 17.78 -20.56 7.19
C TRP A 630 18.18 -21.89 6.52
N PRO A 631 19.40 -22.40 6.78
CA PRO A 631 19.99 -23.45 5.97
C PRO A 631 19.58 -24.88 6.38
N GLY A 632 18.70 -25.10 7.37
CA GLY A 632 18.40 -26.46 7.80
C GLY A 632 17.30 -26.59 8.85
N PRO A 633 16.99 -27.82 9.28
CA PRO A 633 15.90 -28.10 10.19
C PRO A 633 16.11 -27.37 11.53
N LEU A 634 15.01 -26.89 12.09
CA LEU A 634 14.99 -26.12 13.32
C LEU A 634 14.54 -27.01 14.47
N GLU A 635 15.34 -27.07 15.54
CA GLU A 635 14.98 -27.87 16.72
C GLU A 635 13.91 -27.20 17.58
N GLY A 636 13.10 -28.03 18.25
CA GLY A 636 12.12 -27.63 19.26
C GLY A 636 10.83 -27.00 18.73
N GLU A 637 9.83 -26.90 19.61
CA GLU A 637 8.56 -26.24 19.33
C GLU A 637 8.74 -24.71 19.12
N PRO A 638 7.88 -24.07 18.31
CA PRO A 638 7.95 -22.62 18.12
C PRO A 638 7.74 -21.89 19.45
N SER A 639 8.61 -20.92 19.73
CA SER A 639 8.52 -20.15 20.96
C SER A 639 7.48 -19.05 20.82
N THR A 640 6.39 -19.14 21.59
CA THR A 640 5.40 -18.05 21.74
C THR A 640 6.02 -16.76 22.29
N TRP A 641 7.16 -16.86 22.98
CA TRP A 641 7.94 -15.74 23.51
C TRP A 641 9.08 -15.29 22.59
N GLY A 642 9.22 -15.86 21.39
CA GLY A 642 10.29 -15.52 20.44
C GLY A 642 10.26 -14.04 20.06
N GLY A 643 9.09 -13.50 19.73
CA GLY A 643 8.92 -12.08 19.39
C GLY A 643 9.34 -11.13 20.51
N ILE A 644 9.03 -11.46 21.77
CA ILE A 644 9.44 -10.65 22.93
C ILE A 644 10.96 -10.66 23.13
N ARG A 645 11.62 -11.79 22.92
CA ARG A 645 13.09 -11.87 23.01
C ARG A 645 13.78 -11.07 21.91
N MET A 646 13.28 -11.17 20.67
CA MET A 646 13.76 -10.34 19.57
C MET A 646 13.53 -8.85 19.85
N TRP A 647 12.34 -8.48 20.33
CA TRP A 647 12.02 -7.11 20.72
C TRP A 647 12.94 -6.59 21.83
N ALA A 648 13.22 -7.41 22.85
CA ALA A 648 14.10 -7.03 23.95
C ALA A 648 15.53 -6.73 23.45
N CYS A 649 16.06 -7.55 22.54
CA CYS A 649 17.36 -7.29 21.91
C CYS A 649 17.34 -5.97 21.11
N SER A 650 16.29 -5.73 20.31
CA SER A 650 16.14 -4.48 19.57
C SER A 650 15.99 -3.25 20.48
N ALA A 651 15.26 -3.38 21.59
CA ALA A 651 15.06 -2.31 22.57
C ALA A 651 16.37 -1.97 23.30
N VAL A 652 17.17 -2.97 23.68
CA VAL A 652 18.50 -2.76 24.27
C VAL A 652 19.43 -2.06 23.26
N LEU A 653 19.41 -2.48 22.00
CA LEU A 653 20.15 -1.80 20.92
C LEU A 653 19.68 -0.35 20.74
N GLY A 654 18.37 -0.10 20.79
CA GLY A 654 17.81 1.25 20.83
C GLY A 654 18.31 2.08 22.01
N GLY A 655 18.46 1.46 23.19
CA GLY A 655 19.09 2.06 24.36
C GLY A 655 20.55 2.47 24.10
N VAL A 656 21.33 1.64 23.42
CA VAL A 656 22.71 1.98 23.00
C VAL A 656 22.72 3.18 22.06
N ILE A 657 21.80 3.24 21.10
CA ILE A 657 21.65 4.38 20.19
C ILE A 657 21.31 5.65 20.96
N VAL A 658 20.42 5.57 21.95
CA VAL A 658 20.08 6.70 22.82
C VAL A 658 21.29 7.19 23.59
N VAL A 659 22.10 6.29 24.16
CA VAL A 659 23.35 6.66 24.87
C VAL A 659 24.34 7.31 23.91
N ALA A 660 24.55 6.74 22.72
CA ALA A 660 25.43 7.27 21.70
C ALA A 660 24.96 8.66 21.20
N TYR A 661 23.66 8.83 21.00
CA TYR A 661 23.04 10.10 20.64
C TYR A 661 23.24 11.16 21.74
N ARG A 662 22.92 10.83 23.00
CA ARG A 662 23.14 11.76 24.13
C ARG A 662 24.61 12.18 24.22
N TRP A 663 25.52 11.24 24.03
CA TRP A 663 26.95 11.51 23.99
C TRP A 663 27.36 12.45 22.84
N ALA A 664 26.91 12.17 21.62
CA ALA A 664 27.18 13.01 20.46
C ALA A 664 26.66 14.43 20.66
N MET A 665 25.44 14.57 21.20
CA MET A 665 24.83 15.87 21.48
C MET A 665 25.52 16.64 22.60
N GLU A 666 26.11 15.96 23.59
CA GLU A 666 26.87 16.62 24.65
C GLU A 666 28.15 17.26 24.11
N ARG A 667 28.82 16.60 23.14
CA ARG A 667 29.95 17.20 22.42
C ARG A 667 29.54 18.44 21.64
N VAL A 668 28.37 18.37 20.99
CA VAL A 668 27.80 19.48 20.22
C VAL A 668 27.40 20.67 21.11
N ARG A 669 27.00 20.42 22.37
CA ARG A 669 26.72 21.46 23.38
C ARG A 669 27.97 22.21 23.85
N HIS A 670 29.12 21.55 23.88
CA HIS A 670 30.36 22.11 24.41
C HIS A 670 31.52 22.02 23.40
N PRO A 671 31.48 22.78 22.28
CA PRO A 671 32.48 22.68 21.21
C PRO A 671 33.88 23.19 21.59
N GLY A 672 34.03 23.92 22.70
CA GLY A 672 35.29 24.56 23.14
C GLY A 672 36.08 23.82 24.22
N THR A 673 35.58 22.73 24.79
CA THR A 673 36.32 21.93 25.78
C THR A 673 37.27 20.97 25.08
N VAL A 674 38.49 21.45 24.79
CA VAL A 674 39.61 20.67 24.23
C VAL A 674 40.13 19.59 25.22
N ALA A 675 39.60 19.51 26.44
CA ALA A 675 39.75 18.36 27.32
C ALA A 675 38.60 17.35 27.09
N SER A 676 38.75 16.21 26.44
CA SER A 676 39.90 15.58 25.80
C SER A 676 39.37 14.44 24.92
N LEU A 677 40.05 14.12 23.82
CA LEU A 677 39.86 12.83 23.16
C LEU A 677 39.94 11.67 24.19
N LYS A 678 40.71 11.81 25.28
CA LYS A 678 40.86 10.85 26.39
C LYS A 678 39.58 10.58 27.19
N VAL A 679 38.69 11.56 27.39
CA VAL A 679 37.40 11.38 28.11
C VAL A 679 36.39 10.60 27.26
N TYR A 680 36.51 10.69 25.93
CA TYR A 680 35.49 10.18 25.00
C TYR A 680 35.93 8.99 24.15
N TRP A 681 37.24 8.71 24.06
CA TRP A 681 37.77 7.48 23.45
C TRP A 681 37.16 6.19 24.04
N PRO A 682 36.90 6.08 25.36
CA PRO A 682 36.27 4.88 25.91
C PRO A 682 34.89 4.66 25.30
N LEU A 683 34.10 5.71 25.03
CA LEU A 683 32.79 5.61 24.41
C LEU A 683 32.83 5.24 22.92
N VAL A 684 33.84 5.73 22.19
CA VAL A 684 34.08 5.34 20.78
C VAL A 684 34.40 3.85 20.65
N LEU A 685 35.00 3.24 21.67
CA LEU A 685 35.17 1.78 21.74
C LEU A 685 33.96 1.06 22.35
N VAL A 686 33.38 1.60 23.41
CA VAL A 686 32.32 0.95 24.18
C VAL A 686 31.03 0.84 23.37
N VAL A 687 30.65 1.85 22.57
CA VAL A 687 29.43 1.77 21.75
C VAL A 687 29.53 0.62 20.73
N PRO A 688 30.55 0.55 19.86
CA PRO A 688 30.72 -0.61 18.98
C PRO A 688 30.86 -1.94 19.73
N ALA A 689 31.62 -1.98 20.83
CA ALA A 689 31.80 -3.21 21.62
C ALA A 689 30.47 -3.69 22.23
N LEU A 690 29.65 -2.78 22.75
CA LEU A 690 28.34 -3.08 23.31
C LEU A 690 27.36 -3.50 22.21
N THR A 691 27.38 -2.85 21.05
CA THR A 691 26.60 -3.26 19.88
C THR A 691 26.97 -4.67 19.44
N ILE A 692 28.27 -4.98 19.30
CA ILE A 692 28.76 -6.33 18.98
C ILE A 692 28.36 -7.32 20.07
N ALA A 693 28.50 -6.97 21.35
CA ALA A 693 28.09 -7.84 22.45
C ALA A 693 26.58 -8.16 22.42
N ILE A 694 25.73 -7.17 22.16
CA ILE A 694 24.28 -7.37 22.01
C ILE A 694 23.97 -8.25 20.80
N MET A 695 24.68 -8.07 19.68
CA MET A 695 24.53 -8.92 18.49
C MET A 695 24.92 -10.36 18.79
N VAL A 696 26.04 -10.58 19.49
CA VAL A 696 26.49 -11.91 19.90
C VAL A 696 25.49 -12.55 20.87
N VAL A 697 24.99 -11.82 21.87
CA VAL A 697 23.95 -12.29 22.78
C VAL A 697 22.66 -12.62 22.02
N GLY A 698 22.24 -11.73 21.12
CA GLY A 698 21.06 -11.92 20.28
C GLY A 698 21.15 -13.16 19.40
N ASN A 699 22.33 -13.44 18.82
CA ASN A 699 22.59 -14.63 18.02
C ASN A 699 22.30 -15.95 18.77
N TYR A 700 22.42 -15.96 20.11
CA TYR A 700 22.08 -17.12 20.93
C TYR A 700 20.68 -17.04 21.55
N PHE A 701 20.20 -15.85 21.88
CA PHE A 701 19.01 -15.67 22.71
C PHE A 701 17.77 -15.17 21.95
N ALA A 702 17.94 -14.30 20.96
CA ALA A 702 16.86 -13.51 20.38
C ALA A 702 15.87 -14.39 19.61
N THR A 703 16.36 -15.24 18.72
CA THR A 703 15.51 -16.14 17.94
C THR A 703 15.39 -17.52 18.58
N ALA A 704 14.20 -18.12 18.47
CA ALA A 704 14.01 -19.52 18.76
C ALA A 704 14.57 -20.43 17.65
N ARG A 705 14.81 -19.90 16.45
CA ARG A 705 15.28 -20.62 15.27
C ARG A 705 16.78 -20.92 15.39
N ARG A 706 17.11 -22.00 16.10
CA ARG A 706 18.48 -22.47 16.23
C ARG A 706 18.74 -23.57 15.19
N PRO A 707 19.74 -23.40 14.30
CA PRO A 707 20.17 -24.48 13.42
C PRO A 707 20.63 -25.69 14.26
N GLN A 708 20.27 -26.89 13.83
CA GLN A 708 20.76 -28.13 14.45
C GLN A 708 22.30 -28.18 14.45
N ALA A 709 22.91 -28.64 15.55
CA ALA A 709 24.36 -28.78 15.64
C ALA A 709 24.85 -29.89 14.69
N PRO A 710 25.98 -29.71 13.99
CA PRO A 710 26.48 -30.66 12.98
C PRO A 710 26.90 -32.03 13.53
N ALA A 711 26.91 -32.23 14.86
CA ALA A 711 27.40 -33.43 15.52
C ALA A 711 26.33 -34.53 15.74
N VAL A 712 25.05 -34.23 15.52
CA VAL A 712 24.02 -35.29 15.47
C VAL A 712 23.98 -35.77 14.03
N PRO A 713 24.23 -37.06 13.73
CA PRO A 713 24.00 -37.57 12.37
C PRO A 713 22.58 -37.20 12.04
N ALA A 714 22.39 -36.37 11.01
CA ALA A 714 21.10 -35.87 10.56
C ALA A 714 20.07 -36.98 10.77
N GLN A 715 19.23 -36.88 11.82
CA GLN A 715 18.18 -37.86 12.05
C GLN A 715 17.40 -37.85 10.76
N ALA A 716 17.53 -38.94 10.00
CA ALA A 716 17.45 -38.95 8.55
C ALA A 716 16.35 -38.02 8.04
N ALA A 717 16.74 -36.81 7.59
CA ALA A 717 15.84 -36.00 6.79
C ALA A 717 15.35 -36.91 5.67
N ALA A 718 14.02 -37.04 5.52
CA ALA A 718 13.46 -37.99 4.57
C ALA A 718 14.14 -37.80 3.21
N PRO A 719 14.64 -38.88 2.59
CA PRO A 719 15.48 -38.76 1.41
C PRO A 719 14.71 -38.06 0.28
N ALA A 720 15.41 -37.22 -0.48
CA ALA A 720 14.83 -36.61 -1.67
C ALA A 720 14.33 -37.71 -2.62
N VAL A 721 13.12 -37.54 -3.16
CA VAL A 721 12.53 -38.53 -4.07
C VAL A 721 12.68 -38.05 -5.52
N PRO A 722 13.33 -38.83 -6.41
CA PRO A 722 13.34 -38.51 -7.84
C PRO A 722 11.92 -38.44 -8.42
N LEU A 723 11.69 -37.54 -9.37
CA LEU A 723 10.35 -37.30 -9.94
C LEU A 723 9.72 -38.57 -10.52
N GLU A 724 10.47 -39.37 -11.28
CA GLU A 724 9.95 -40.62 -11.85
C GLU A 724 9.54 -41.64 -10.77
N THR A 725 10.32 -41.75 -9.69
CA THR A 725 10.00 -42.64 -8.56
C THR A 725 8.74 -42.16 -7.85
N ALA A 726 8.60 -40.84 -7.67
CA ALA A 726 7.41 -40.23 -7.08
C ALA A 726 6.16 -40.46 -7.94
N LEU A 727 6.25 -40.27 -9.26
CA LEU A 727 5.18 -40.53 -10.22
C LEU A 727 4.78 -42.01 -10.22
N ALA A 728 5.75 -42.91 -10.29
CA ALA A 728 5.50 -44.35 -10.27
C ALA A 728 4.79 -44.79 -8.98
N GLY A 729 5.24 -44.30 -7.83
CA GLY A 729 4.61 -44.55 -6.54
C GLY A 729 3.16 -44.04 -6.48
N TRP A 730 2.94 -42.80 -6.91
CA TRP A 730 1.59 -42.21 -6.94
C TRP A 730 0.64 -42.96 -7.89
N LEU A 731 1.12 -43.31 -9.09
CA LEU A 731 0.36 -44.10 -10.06
C LEU A 731 0.01 -45.50 -9.54
N ARG A 732 0.91 -46.15 -8.78
CA ARG A 732 0.60 -47.41 -8.09
C ARG A 732 -0.50 -47.23 -7.06
N THR A 733 -0.47 -46.17 -6.26
CA THR A 733 -1.53 -45.85 -5.29
C THR A 733 -2.88 -45.66 -5.97
N ILE A 734 -2.92 -45.00 -7.13
CA ILE A 734 -4.15 -44.84 -7.91
C ILE A 734 -4.61 -46.16 -8.52
N CYS A 735 -3.69 -46.92 -9.13
CA CYS A 735 -3.99 -48.19 -9.77
C CYS A 735 -4.55 -49.21 -8.76
N HIS A 736 -3.97 -49.26 -7.55
CA HIS A 736 -4.37 -50.15 -6.47
C HIS A 736 -4.56 -51.61 -6.96
N ALA A 737 -3.47 -52.22 -7.42
CA ALA A 737 -3.43 -53.63 -7.83
C ALA A 737 -2.80 -54.51 -6.72
N PRO A 738 -3.34 -55.71 -6.44
CA PRO A 738 -2.76 -56.63 -5.44
C PRO A 738 -1.35 -57.14 -5.79
N ASP A 739 -1.08 -57.32 -7.07
CA ASP A 739 0.20 -57.77 -7.62
C ASP A 739 0.43 -57.20 -9.03
N ASP A 740 1.61 -57.42 -9.60
CA ASP A 740 2.03 -56.87 -10.90
C ASP A 740 1.22 -57.43 -12.10
N ASN A 741 0.58 -58.59 -11.95
CA ASN A 741 -0.21 -59.22 -13.00
C ASN A 741 -1.69 -58.84 -12.93
N SER A 742 -2.13 -58.26 -11.81
CA SER A 742 -3.51 -57.88 -11.58
C SER A 742 -3.86 -56.57 -12.30
N PRO A 743 -5.09 -56.43 -12.83
CA PRO A 743 -5.56 -55.18 -13.38
C PRO A 743 -5.70 -54.13 -12.27
N CYS A 744 -5.62 -52.85 -12.66
CA CYS A 744 -5.88 -51.76 -11.72
C CYS A 744 -7.33 -51.81 -11.20
N ALA A 745 -7.47 -51.67 -9.89
CA ALA A 745 -8.74 -51.57 -9.17
C ALA A 745 -8.74 -50.33 -8.25
N PRO A 746 -8.86 -49.11 -8.80
CA PRO A 746 -8.79 -47.89 -8.00
C PRO A 746 -9.87 -47.85 -6.93
N GLN A 747 -9.48 -47.41 -5.73
CA GLN A 747 -10.42 -47.12 -4.63
C GLN A 747 -11.09 -45.73 -4.75
N LEU A 748 -10.78 -45.00 -5.82
CA LEU A 748 -11.34 -43.70 -6.13
C LEU A 748 -12.67 -43.87 -6.89
N ALA A 749 -13.62 -42.95 -6.72
CA ALA A 749 -14.85 -42.97 -7.53
C ALA A 749 -14.55 -42.55 -8.99
N PRO A 750 -15.00 -43.28 -10.01
CA PRO A 750 -14.94 -42.80 -11.39
C PRO A 750 -15.97 -41.69 -11.60
N ARG A 751 -15.79 -40.90 -12.65
CA ARG A 751 -16.69 -39.80 -12.96
C ARG A 751 -18.08 -40.29 -13.41
N PRO A 752 -19.17 -39.70 -12.88
CA PRO A 752 -20.53 -40.08 -13.30
C PRO A 752 -20.75 -39.80 -14.79
N GLY A 753 -21.43 -40.73 -15.49
CA GLY A 753 -21.93 -40.57 -16.86
C GLY A 753 -20.96 -40.82 -18.01
N ARG A 754 -19.64 -40.86 -17.81
CA ARG A 754 -18.65 -41.13 -18.89
C ARG A 754 -17.53 -42.10 -18.55
N GLY A 755 -17.38 -42.48 -17.28
CA GLY A 755 -16.28 -43.31 -16.79
C GLY A 755 -14.93 -42.59 -16.88
N GLY A 756 -13.98 -42.99 -16.03
CA GLY A 756 -12.64 -42.42 -15.97
C GLY A 756 -12.35 -41.73 -14.63
N TYR A 757 -11.08 -41.52 -14.34
CA TYR A 757 -10.61 -41.04 -13.04
C TYR A 757 -9.87 -39.72 -13.21
N ASP A 758 -10.46 -38.63 -12.72
CA ASP A 758 -9.82 -37.32 -12.72
C ASP A 758 -8.59 -37.35 -11.79
N VAL A 759 -7.48 -36.82 -12.31
CA VAL A 759 -6.24 -36.57 -11.57
C VAL A 759 -5.80 -35.13 -11.76
N TYR A 760 -5.24 -34.53 -10.72
CA TYR A 760 -5.02 -33.09 -10.63
C TYR A 760 -3.55 -32.74 -10.50
N PHE A 761 -3.18 -31.65 -11.17
CA PHE A 761 -2.01 -30.85 -10.86
C PHE A 761 -2.53 -29.48 -10.44
N VAL A 762 -2.04 -28.92 -9.34
CA VAL A 762 -2.50 -27.61 -8.87
C VAL A 762 -1.42 -26.57 -9.15
N SER A 763 -1.82 -25.45 -9.74
CA SER A 763 -1.03 -24.23 -9.89
C SER A 763 -1.68 -23.12 -9.06
N SER A 764 -0.88 -22.25 -8.45
CA SER A 764 -1.38 -21.21 -7.55
C SER A 764 -0.59 -19.92 -7.72
N GLU A 765 -1.32 -18.86 -8.09
CA GLU A 765 -0.76 -17.55 -8.37
C GLU A 765 -0.19 -16.84 -7.14
N GLY A 766 0.82 -16.00 -7.39
CA GLY A 766 1.34 -15.05 -6.42
C GLY A 766 0.49 -13.79 -6.26
N GLY A 767 0.45 -13.26 -5.03
CA GLY A 767 -0.33 -12.05 -4.69
C GLY A 767 -0.40 -11.75 -3.18
N GLY A 768 0.70 -11.98 -2.44
CA GLY A 768 0.77 -11.70 -1.00
C GLY A 768 -0.21 -12.50 -0.12
N ILE A 769 -0.67 -11.93 0.99
CA ILE A 769 -1.59 -12.64 1.91
C ILE A 769 -2.90 -13.03 1.24
N ARG A 770 -3.38 -12.23 0.28
CA ARG A 770 -4.61 -12.52 -0.46
C ARG A 770 -4.52 -13.87 -1.16
N ALA A 771 -3.46 -14.06 -1.95
CA ALA A 771 -3.23 -15.30 -2.67
C ALA A 771 -2.97 -16.47 -1.72
N ALA A 772 -2.26 -16.21 -0.61
CA ALA A 772 -1.99 -17.22 0.40
C ALA A 772 -3.30 -17.77 1.00
N MET A 773 -4.18 -16.88 1.47
CA MET A 773 -5.40 -17.29 2.15
C MET A 773 -6.43 -17.85 1.19
N TRP A 774 -6.55 -17.27 -0.01
CA TRP A 774 -7.40 -17.86 -1.05
C TRP A 774 -6.98 -19.28 -1.41
N THR A 775 -5.68 -19.51 -1.60
CA THR A 775 -5.14 -20.85 -1.90
C THR A 775 -5.38 -21.83 -0.76
N ALA A 776 -5.15 -21.42 0.49
CA ALA A 776 -5.37 -22.29 1.64
C ALA A 776 -6.85 -22.67 1.80
N PHE A 777 -7.77 -21.71 1.68
CA PHE A 777 -9.22 -21.96 1.76
C PHE A 777 -9.73 -22.79 0.58
N ALA A 778 -9.30 -22.48 -0.65
CA ALA A 778 -9.69 -23.25 -1.83
C ALA A 778 -9.27 -24.72 -1.68
N LEU A 779 -8.00 -25.00 -1.38
CA LEU A 779 -7.53 -26.38 -1.19
C LEU A 779 -8.24 -27.11 -0.04
N HIS A 780 -8.54 -26.40 1.05
CA HIS A 780 -9.31 -26.94 2.16
C HIS A 780 -10.72 -27.38 1.74
N GLU A 781 -11.45 -26.51 1.03
CA GLU A 781 -12.83 -26.78 0.62
C GLU A 781 -12.90 -27.84 -0.50
N LEU A 782 -11.91 -27.91 -1.38
CA LEU A 782 -11.82 -28.96 -2.40
C LEU A 782 -11.64 -30.35 -1.79
N GLU A 783 -10.82 -30.47 -0.75
CA GLU A 783 -10.66 -31.74 -0.01
C GLU A 783 -11.88 -32.08 0.85
N ALA A 784 -12.59 -31.06 1.35
CA ALA A 784 -13.85 -31.27 2.05
C ALA A 784 -14.96 -31.76 1.10
N GLU A 785 -14.94 -31.35 -0.17
CA GLU A 785 -15.85 -31.81 -1.22
C GLU A 785 -15.53 -33.23 -1.70
N ASP A 786 -14.27 -33.53 -2.04
CA ASP A 786 -13.80 -34.84 -2.46
C ASP A 786 -12.74 -35.37 -1.48
N PRO A 787 -13.08 -36.31 -0.58
CA PRO A 787 -12.09 -36.93 0.32
C PRO A 787 -10.94 -37.64 -0.42
N GLY A 788 -11.11 -37.97 -1.70
CA GLY A 788 -10.06 -38.49 -2.58
C GLY A 788 -9.20 -37.42 -3.23
N PHE A 789 -9.48 -36.13 -3.03
CA PHE A 789 -8.80 -34.99 -3.67
C PHE A 789 -7.28 -35.05 -3.50
N ALA A 790 -6.80 -35.25 -2.26
CA ALA A 790 -5.38 -35.34 -1.97
C ALA A 790 -4.73 -36.54 -2.68
N GLN A 791 -5.43 -37.67 -2.79
CA GLN A 791 -4.94 -38.86 -3.50
C GLN A 791 -4.90 -38.65 -5.02
N ARG A 792 -5.87 -37.91 -5.57
CA ARG A 792 -5.93 -37.54 -7.00
C ARG A 792 -4.96 -36.44 -7.39
N THR A 793 -4.43 -35.69 -6.42
CA THR A 793 -3.57 -34.54 -6.70
C THR A 793 -2.10 -34.95 -6.61
N PHE A 794 -1.38 -34.91 -7.72
CA PHE A 794 0.04 -35.26 -7.70
C PHE A 794 0.87 -34.23 -6.93
N ALA A 795 0.71 -32.96 -7.25
CA ALA A 795 1.49 -31.86 -6.70
C ALA A 795 0.75 -30.52 -6.70
N VAL A 796 1.22 -29.60 -5.84
CA VAL A 796 0.82 -28.20 -5.77
C VAL A 796 2.05 -27.32 -6.03
N SER A 797 2.01 -26.59 -7.14
CA SER A 797 2.99 -25.58 -7.54
C SER A 797 2.50 -24.20 -7.11
N GLY A 798 3.26 -23.53 -6.24
CA GLY A 798 2.89 -22.22 -5.70
C GLY A 798 3.98 -21.18 -5.91
N VAL A 799 3.55 -19.92 -6.07
CA VAL A 799 4.41 -18.74 -6.21
C VAL A 799 4.00 -17.69 -5.19
N SER A 800 4.95 -16.93 -4.66
CA SER A 800 4.67 -15.81 -3.74
C SER A 800 3.68 -16.18 -2.62
N GLY A 801 2.61 -15.40 -2.47
CA GLY A 801 1.48 -15.72 -1.62
C GLY A 801 0.92 -17.13 -1.80
N GLY A 802 0.71 -17.60 -3.03
CA GLY A 802 0.23 -18.96 -3.33
C GLY A 802 1.13 -20.06 -2.75
N ALA A 803 2.46 -19.85 -2.75
CA ALA A 803 3.42 -20.75 -2.09
C ALA A 803 3.21 -20.79 -0.56
N ILE A 804 2.96 -19.63 0.06
CA ILE A 804 2.60 -19.56 1.50
C ILE A 804 1.26 -20.24 1.75
N GLY A 805 0.27 -20.05 0.89
CA GLY A 805 -1.04 -20.70 1.00
C GLY A 805 -0.95 -22.23 0.95
N ALA A 806 -0.19 -22.78 0.00
CA ALA A 806 0.08 -24.21 -0.10
C ALA A 806 0.82 -24.75 1.15
N ALA A 807 1.79 -23.99 1.66
CA ALA A 807 2.50 -24.31 2.89
C ALA A 807 1.60 -24.28 4.13
N VAL A 808 0.70 -23.30 4.24
CA VAL A 808 -0.28 -23.19 5.34
C VAL A 808 -1.29 -24.33 5.28
N TYR A 809 -1.83 -24.64 4.10
CA TYR A 809 -2.71 -25.80 3.90
C TYR A 809 -2.05 -27.10 4.37
N ARG A 810 -0.77 -27.31 4.01
CA ARG A 810 0.02 -28.45 4.47
C ARG A 810 0.27 -28.42 5.99
N ALA A 811 0.67 -27.28 6.53
CA ALA A 811 0.98 -27.13 7.96
C ALA A 811 -0.26 -27.31 8.86
N CYS A 812 -1.45 -26.98 8.36
CA CYS A 812 -2.72 -27.14 9.06
C CYS A 812 -3.36 -28.54 8.87
N SER A 813 -2.67 -29.50 8.23
CA SER A 813 -3.15 -30.88 8.05
C SER A 813 -3.27 -31.67 9.36
N GLU A 814 -4.04 -32.77 9.37
CA GLU A 814 -4.44 -33.56 10.57
C GLU A 814 -3.31 -34.01 11.48
N GLY A 815 -2.08 -34.17 10.96
CA GLY A 815 -0.90 -34.39 11.81
C GLY A 815 -0.67 -33.28 12.85
N ALA A 816 -1.37 -32.15 12.73
CA ALA A 816 -1.38 -31.02 13.65
C ALA A 816 -2.31 -31.21 14.86
N GLN A 817 -3.27 -32.14 14.83
CA GLN A 817 -4.31 -32.24 15.86
C GLN A 817 -4.62 -33.69 16.22
N GLY A 818 -3.66 -34.42 16.80
CA GLY A 818 -3.82 -35.80 17.29
C GLY A 818 -4.96 -36.07 18.31
N ALA A 819 -5.92 -35.15 18.45
CA ALA A 819 -7.15 -35.22 19.22
C ALA A 819 -8.43 -35.40 18.37
N ALA A 820 -8.41 -35.18 17.05
CA ALA A 820 -9.61 -35.33 16.22
C ALA A 820 -10.01 -36.81 16.09
N ARG A 821 -11.24 -37.14 16.49
CA ARG A 821 -11.80 -38.50 16.48
C ARG A 821 -12.68 -38.75 15.26
N THR A 822 -13.10 -37.69 14.57
CA THR A 822 -13.97 -37.75 13.39
C THR A 822 -13.43 -36.89 12.25
N ALA A 823 -13.81 -37.22 11.01
CA ALA A 823 -13.45 -36.43 9.82
C ALA A 823 -13.97 -34.98 9.88
N ARG A 824 -15.10 -34.75 10.56
CA ARG A 824 -15.64 -33.41 10.77
C ARG A 824 -14.78 -32.58 11.72
N GLU A 825 -14.40 -33.15 12.86
CA GLU A 825 -13.51 -32.48 13.82
C GLU A 825 -12.17 -32.12 13.17
N ALA A 826 -11.63 -33.01 12.34
CA ALA A 826 -10.40 -32.77 11.58
C ALA A 826 -10.54 -31.67 10.51
N ARG A 827 -11.71 -31.55 9.88
CA ARG A 827 -12.02 -30.43 8.98
C ARG A 827 -12.05 -29.10 9.73
N ASP A 828 -12.85 -29.03 10.79
CA ASP A 828 -13.05 -27.81 11.60
C ASP A 828 -11.73 -27.34 12.23
N ALA A 829 -10.90 -28.30 12.65
CA ALA A 829 -9.54 -28.15 13.11
C ALA A 829 -8.62 -27.41 12.10
N ARG A 830 -8.62 -27.88 10.85
CA ARG A 830 -7.83 -27.30 9.76
C ARG A 830 -8.31 -25.90 9.42
N GLU A 831 -9.63 -25.72 9.28
CA GLU A 831 -10.22 -24.40 9.02
C GLU A 831 -9.84 -23.39 10.11
N THR A 832 -9.90 -23.80 11.38
CA THR A 832 -9.50 -22.96 12.53
C THR A 832 -8.03 -22.55 12.45
N CYS A 833 -7.14 -23.47 12.05
CA CYS A 833 -5.72 -23.18 11.85
C CYS A 833 -5.50 -22.17 10.70
N ILE A 834 -6.17 -22.37 9.56
CA ILE A 834 -6.08 -21.47 8.39
C ILE A 834 -6.59 -20.07 8.76
N ARG A 835 -7.76 -19.97 9.41
CA ARG A 835 -8.34 -18.69 9.86
C ARG A 835 -7.43 -17.97 10.86
N ARG A 836 -6.81 -18.70 11.80
CA ARG A 836 -5.84 -18.12 12.74
C ARG A 836 -4.64 -17.53 12.01
N PHE A 837 -4.08 -18.24 11.03
CA PHE A 837 -2.98 -17.70 10.23
C PHE A 837 -3.43 -16.45 9.44
N ALA A 838 -4.61 -16.49 8.82
CA ALA A 838 -5.17 -15.38 8.06
C ALA A 838 -5.35 -14.09 8.89
N GLN A 839 -5.66 -14.24 10.17
CA GLN A 839 -5.86 -13.16 11.14
C GLN A 839 -4.56 -12.71 11.84
N THR A 840 -3.43 -13.39 11.58
CA THR A 840 -2.14 -13.03 12.17
C THR A 840 -1.58 -11.78 11.49
N ASP A 841 -1.21 -10.75 12.26
CA ASP A 841 -0.55 -9.56 11.71
C ASP A 841 0.92 -9.86 11.38
N LEU A 842 1.17 -10.24 10.13
CA LEU A 842 2.51 -10.49 9.60
C LEU A 842 3.18 -9.20 9.09
N LEU A 843 2.44 -8.11 8.93
CA LEU A 843 2.90 -6.87 8.31
C LEU A 843 3.61 -5.94 9.30
N SER A 844 3.06 -5.73 10.50
CA SER A 844 3.70 -4.92 11.54
C SER A 844 5.12 -5.37 11.89
N PRO A 845 5.40 -6.67 12.19
CA PRO A 845 6.76 -7.12 12.47
C PRO A 845 7.70 -6.95 11.26
N LEU A 846 7.19 -7.14 10.04
CA LEU A 846 7.98 -6.97 8.81
C LEU A 846 8.37 -5.51 8.56
N LEU A 847 7.40 -4.59 8.58
CA LEU A 847 7.65 -3.16 8.36
C LEU A 847 8.48 -2.54 9.49
N SER A 848 8.18 -2.90 10.75
CA SER A 848 8.93 -2.39 11.89
C SER A 848 10.41 -2.79 11.84
N SER A 849 10.69 -4.05 11.47
CA SER A 849 12.07 -4.52 11.29
C SER A 849 12.76 -3.88 10.10
N TRP A 850 12.05 -3.68 8.98
CA TRP A 850 12.62 -2.99 7.83
C TRP A 850 13.01 -1.55 8.16
N MET A 851 12.14 -0.85 8.89
CA MET A 851 12.34 0.55 9.22
C MET A 851 13.31 0.78 10.38
N PHE A 852 13.76 -0.26 11.09
CA PHE A 852 14.70 -0.09 12.21
C PHE A 852 15.90 -1.03 12.09
N GLU A 853 15.69 -2.33 12.27
CA GLU A 853 16.76 -3.32 12.29
C GLU A 853 17.54 -3.44 10.99
N ASP A 854 16.90 -3.39 9.83
CA ASP A 854 17.60 -3.54 8.55
C ASP A 854 18.54 -2.37 8.29
N LEU A 855 18.10 -1.15 8.59
CA LEU A 855 18.94 0.05 8.45
C LEU A 855 20.14 -0.01 9.40
N LEU A 856 19.95 -0.51 10.63
CA LEU A 856 21.05 -0.74 11.56
C LEU A 856 21.95 -1.90 11.13
N GLY A 857 21.39 -2.96 10.54
CA GLY A 857 22.11 -4.12 10.01
C GLY A 857 23.12 -3.77 8.92
N ARG A 858 22.91 -2.65 8.20
CA ARG A 858 23.85 -2.07 7.23
C ARG A 858 25.01 -1.30 7.87
N LEU A 859 24.89 -0.90 9.13
CA LEU A 859 25.90 -0.10 9.85
C LEU A 859 26.79 -0.95 10.77
N VAL A 860 26.40 -2.20 11.05
CA VAL A 860 27.06 -3.10 11.98
C VAL A 860 27.48 -4.41 11.29
N PRO A 861 28.54 -5.10 11.76
CA PRO A 861 29.04 -6.31 11.14
C PRO A 861 28.18 -7.55 11.47
N SER A 862 26.92 -7.54 11.02
CA SER A 862 25.92 -8.59 11.26
C SER A 862 26.28 -9.95 10.64
N GLY A 863 27.15 -9.97 9.64
CA GLY A 863 27.71 -11.19 9.04
C GLY A 863 28.59 -12.02 9.97
N LEU A 864 29.03 -11.47 11.12
CA LEU A 864 29.78 -12.22 12.15
C LEU A 864 28.91 -13.24 12.90
N CYS A 865 27.58 -13.13 12.80
CA CYS A 865 26.65 -14.02 13.48
C CYS A 865 26.45 -15.32 12.71
N ARG A 866 26.16 -16.41 13.45
CA ARG A 866 25.87 -17.73 12.86
C ARG A 866 24.43 -17.83 12.36
N THR A 867 23.52 -17.11 13.00
CA THR A 867 22.11 -17.01 12.62
C THR A 867 21.89 -15.82 11.69
N PRO A 868 20.99 -15.91 10.69
CA PRO A 868 20.57 -14.78 9.87
C PRO A 868 20.26 -13.54 10.71
N GLY A 869 21.00 -12.45 10.45
CA GLY A 869 20.85 -11.18 11.14
C GLY A 869 20.98 -11.27 12.66
N CYS A 870 21.81 -12.18 13.19
CA CYS A 870 21.94 -12.41 14.62
C CYS A 870 20.62 -12.77 15.31
N GLY A 871 19.64 -13.30 14.56
CA GLY A 871 18.35 -13.74 15.07
C GLY A 871 17.30 -12.64 15.27
N PHE A 872 17.66 -11.35 15.18
CA PHE A 872 16.68 -10.25 15.32
C PHE A 872 16.90 -9.09 14.34
N MET A 873 18.10 -8.93 13.79
CA MET A 873 18.46 -7.85 12.87
C MET A 873 18.13 -8.16 11.40
N SER A 874 17.10 -8.96 11.16
CA SER A 874 16.67 -9.33 9.82
C SER A 874 15.15 -9.32 9.77
N ARG A 875 14.58 -8.47 8.91
CA ARG A 875 13.13 -8.48 8.67
C ARG A 875 12.59 -9.84 8.24
N GLY A 876 13.41 -10.65 7.56
CA GLY A 876 13.03 -12.02 7.19
C GLY A 876 12.90 -12.95 8.40
N ALA A 877 13.77 -12.82 9.40
CA ALA A 877 13.65 -13.60 10.64
C ALA A 877 12.39 -13.23 11.43
N TRP A 878 12.05 -11.93 11.49
CA TRP A 878 10.80 -11.44 12.09
C TRP A 878 9.56 -11.99 11.38
N PHE A 879 9.51 -11.87 10.06
CA PHE A 879 8.39 -12.36 9.26
C PHE A 879 8.15 -13.86 9.48
N GLU A 880 9.20 -14.66 9.36
CA GLU A 880 9.08 -16.10 9.45
C GLU A 880 8.76 -16.55 10.91
N GLN A 881 9.30 -15.88 11.93
CA GLN A 881 8.92 -16.11 13.34
C GLN A 881 7.42 -15.87 13.57
N THR A 882 6.84 -14.81 13.00
CA THR A 882 5.41 -14.53 13.14
C THR A 882 4.56 -15.55 12.36
N MET A 883 5.02 -16.01 11.19
CA MET A 883 4.35 -17.11 10.48
C MET A 883 4.28 -18.39 11.33
N GLU A 884 5.35 -18.75 12.05
CA GLU A 884 5.35 -19.90 12.97
C GLU A 884 4.36 -19.74 14.13
N VAL A 885 4.11 -18.51 14.59
CA VAL A 885 3.08 -18.25 15.62
C VAL A 885 1.67 -18.45 15.07
N GLY A 886 1.45 -18.09 13.79
CA GLY A 886 0.18 -18.30 13.08
C GLY A 886 -0.08 -19.78 12.76
N ALA A 887 0.94 -20.49 12.28
CA ALA A 887 0.88 -21.92 11.94
C ALA A 887 2.17 -22.65 12.40
N PRO A 888 2.17 -23.24 13.62
CA PRO A 888 3.35 -23.84 14.26
C PRO A 888 4.17 -24.84 13.43
N ARG A 889 3.49 -25.67 12.62
CA ARG A 889 4.16 -26.71 11.80
C ARG A 889 4.96 -26.14 10.62
N LEU A 890 4.85 -24.85 10.29
CA LEU A 890 5.72 -24.17 9.31
C LEU A 890 7.20 -24.21 9.70
N ARG A 891 7.50 -24.42 10.99
CA ARG A 891 8.86 -24.57 11.50
C ARG A 891 9.54 -25.88 11.07
N ARG A 892 8.77 -26.94 10.81
CA ARG A 892 9.31 -28.26 10.46
C ARG A 892 9.93 -28.27 9.08
N GLY A 893 10.88 -29.18 8.85
CA GLY A 893 11.46 -29.40 7.54
C GLY A 893 10.38 -29.80 6.52
N MET A 894 10.51 -29.34 5.27
CA MET A 894 9.54 -29.64 4.22
C MET A 894 9.43 -31.16 3.99
N ARG A 895 10.56 -31.87 3.89
CA ARG A 895 10.59 -33.33 3.67
C ARG A 895 10.20 -34.10 4.92
N GLU A 896 10.65 -33.66 6.10
CA GLU A 896 10.27 -34.19 7.40
C GLU A 896 8.74 -34.18 7.58
N LEU A 897 8.10 -33.04 7.30
CA LEU A 897 6.66 -32.85 7.48
C LEU A 897 5.86 -33.80 6.59
N ARG A 898 6.24 -33.93 5.32
CA ARG A 898 5.58 -34.88 4.42
C ARG A 898 5.79 -36.32 4.83
N HIS A 899 7.01 -36.68 5.23
CA HIS A 899 7.28 -38.04 5.69
C HIS A 899 6.37 -38.39 6.87
N ALA A 900 6.30 -37.51 7.87
CA ALA A 900 5.41 -37.67 9.03
C ALA A 900 3.93 -37.82 8.62
N ASP A 901 3.47 -37.04 7.65
CA ASP A 901 2.11 -37.15 7.11
C ASP A 901 1.88 -38.49 6.38
N THR A 902 2.90 -39.06 5.73
CA THR A 902 2.78 -40.33 4.97
C THR A 902 3.03 -41.60 5.79
N THR A 903 3.66 -41.52 6.96
CA THR A 903 3.96 -42.69 7.82
C THR A 903 3.09 -42.78 9.07
N GLY A 904 2.25 -41.77 9.34
CA GLY A 904 1.35 -41.68 10.50
C GLY A 904 -0.08 -42.23 10.23
N PRO A 905 -1.14 -41.58 10.75
CA PRO A 905 -2.55 -41.98 10.54
C PRO A 905 -2.97 -42.09 9.08
N ASN A 906 -2.23 -41.44 8.17
CA ASN A 906 -2.44 -41.47 6.73
C ASN A 906 -1.49 -42.45 6.01
N ALA A 907 -0.92 -43.43 6.73
CA ALA A 907 -0.10 -44.48 6.14
C ALA A 907 -0.79 -45.12 4.92
N GLY A 908 -0.09 -45.13 3.78
CA GLY A 908 -0.61 -45.63 2.50
C GLY A 908 -1.43 -44.65 1.68
N LYS A 909 -1.73 -43.44 2.18
CA LYS A 909 -2.37 -42.36 1.40
C LYS A 909 -1.32 -41.43 0.79
N HIS A 910 -1.54 -41.03 -0.46
CA HIS A 910 -0.70 -40.02 -1.11
C HIS A 910 -0.97 -38.63 -0.53
N VAL A 911 0.10 -37.86 -0.36
CA VAL A 911 0.03 -36.44 0.00
C VAL A 911 0.72 -35.61 -1.10
N PRO A 912 0.03 -34.61 -1.68
CA PRO A 912 0.53 -33.87 -2.86
C PRO A 912 1.89 -33.24 -2.64
N TYR A 913 2.81 -33.43 -3.58
CA TYR A 913 4.14 -32.83 -3.49
C TYR A 913 4.09 -31.30 -3.59
N LEU A 914 4.92 -30.59 -2.82
CA LEU A 914 5.03 -29.13 -2.91
C LEU A 914 6.15 -28.70 -3.84
N LEU A 915 5.88 -27.73 -4.72
CA LEU A 915 6.88 -27.02 -5.53
C LEU A 915 6.73 -25.52 -5.25
N LEU A 916 7.62 -24.96 -4.43
CA LEU A 916 7.59 -23.56 -4.04
C LEU A 916 8.61 -22.80 -4.89
N ASN A 917 8.12 -21.97 -5.80
CA ASN A 917 8.92 -21.35 -6.86
C ASN A 917 9.40 -19.96 -6.44
N ALA A 918 10.71 -19.73 -6.52
CA ALA A 918 11.38 -18.45 -6.33
C ALA A 918 12.13 -18.04 -7.61
N THR A 919 12.57 -16.78 -7.66
CA THR A 919 13.43 -16.26 -8.73
C THR A 919 14.86 -16.11 -8.22
N TRP A 920 15.84 -16.62 -8.96
CA TRP A 920 17.26 -16.41 -8.72
C TRP A 920 17.67 -15.03 -9.26
N VAL A 921 18.00 -14.10 -8.36
CA VAL A 921 18.16 -12.67 -8.70
C VAL A 921 19.27 -12.44 -9.73
N GLU A 922 20.39 -13.14 -9.63
CA GLU A 922 21.56 -12.89 -10.48
C GLU A 922 21.36 -13.31 -11.94
N THR A 923 20.50 -14.29 -12.20
CA THR A 923 20.33 -14.89 -13.54
C THR A 923 18.91 -14.78 -14.08
N GLY A 924 17.93 -14.45 -13.23
CA GLY A 924 16.51 -14.51 -13.56
C GLY A 924 15.98 -15.94 -13.69
N GLU A 925 16.77 -16.97 -13.36
CA GLU A 925 16.34 -18.37 -13.45
C GLU A 925 15.37 -18.73 -12.33
N ARG A 926 14.58 -19.78 -12.55
CA ARG A 926 13.68 -20.34 -11.53
C ARG A 926 14.47 -21.10 -10.48
N ALA A 927 14.14 -20.94 -9.20
CA ALA A 927 14.68 -21.74 -8.10
C ALA A 927 13.53 -22.41 -7.35
N ILE A 928 13.52 -23.74 -7.29
CA ILE A 928 12.40 -24.51 -6.75
C ILE A 928 12.82 -25.15 -5.42
N ALA A 929 12.06 -24.88 -4.36
CA ALA A 929 12.11 -25.67 -3.13
C ALA A 929 11.04 -26.76 -3.22
N SER A 930 11.47 -28.02 -3.21
CA SER A 930 10.56 -29.17 -3.31
C SER A 930 11.02 -30.37 -2.49
N GLU A 931 10.05 -31.20 -2.15
CA GLU A 931 10.24 -32.55 -1.60
C GLU A 931 10.82 -33.51 -2.66
N LEU A 932 10.64 -33.16 -3.94
CA LEU A 932 11.21 -33.85 -5.09
C LEU A 932 12.65 -33.39 -5.36
N VAL A 933 13.42 -34.25 -6.04
CA VAL A 933 14.70 -33.83 -6.63
C VAL A 933 14.43 -32.90 -7.80
N VAL A 934 14.98 -31.69 -7.77
CA VAL A 934 14.86 -30.71 -8.86
C VAL A 934 16.08 -30.86 -9.77
N SER A 935 15.94 -31.70 -10.80
CA SER A 935 16.99 -31.96 -11.78
C SER A 935 16.82 -31.11 -13.04
N GLN A 936 17.90 -30.89 -13.80
CA GLN A 936 17.80 -30.19 -15.09
C GLN A 936 17.04 -30.98 -16.16
N THR A 937 16.98 -32.31 -16.04
CA THR A 937 16.25 -33.17 -16.96
C THR A 937 14.74 -33.05 -16.75
N ASP A 938 14.32 -32.99 -15.49
CA ASP A 938 12.91 -32.94 -15.11
C ASP A 938 12.38 -31.50 -15.09
N PHE A 939 13.20 -30.55 -14.64
CA PHE A 939 12.88 -29.13 -14.51
C PHE A 939 13.94 -28.26 -15.21
N PRO A 940 13.87 -28.11 -16.54
CA PRO A 940 14.85 -27.35 -17.30
C PRO A 940 14.98 -25.90 -16.81
N GLY A 941 16.23 -25.41 -16.75
CA GLY A 941 16.54 -24.02 -16.36
C GLY A 941 16.16 -23.68 -14.91
N SER A 942 16.13 -24.68 -14.02
CA SER A 942 15.80 -24.49 -12.61
C SER A 942 16.93 -24.90 -11.66
N LYS A 943 16.94 -24.28 -10.47
CA LYS A 943 17.86 -24.59 -9.37
C LYS A 943 17.14 -25.31 -8.24
N ASP A 944 17.76 -26.38 -7.71
CA ASP A 944 17.28 -27.10 -6.53
C ASP A 944 17.67 -26.34 -5.25
N GLN A 945 16.72 -25.69 -4.59
CA GLN A 945 17.01 -24.96 -3.35
C GLN A 945 17.50 -25.89 -2.23
N LEU A 946 16.86 -27.05 -2.03
CA LEU A 946 17.22 -27.98 -0.96
C LEU A 946 18.51 -28.73 -1.31
N GLY A 947 18.71 -29.07 -2.58
CA GLY A 947 19.94 -29.67 -3.09
C GLY A 947 21.15 -28.75 -2.94
N LEU A 948 21.00 -27.45 -3.25
CA LEU A 948 22.06 -26.46 -3.06
C LEU A 948 22.39 -26.22 -1.58
N VAL A 949 21.38 -26.21 -0.70
CA VAL A 949 21.59 -26.05 0.74
C VAL A 949 22.16 -27.31 1.39
N GLY A 950 21.84 -28.50 0.85
CA GLY A 950 22.28 -29.78 1.40
C GLY A 950 21.54 -30.22 2.66
N ALA A 951 20.41 -29.57 3.01
CA ALA A 951 19.61 -29.90 4.19
C ALA A 951 18.11 -29.65 3.94
N ASP A 952 17.27 -30.21 4.82
CA ASP A 952 15.82 -30.01 4.78
C ASP A 952 15.45 -28.62 5.32
N MET A 953 15.00 -27.75 4.43
CA MET A 953 14.66 -26.37 4.77
C MET A 953 13.31 -26.33 5.52
N PRO A 954 13.16 -25.46 6.54
CA PRO A 954 11.86 -25.22 7.17
C PRO A 954 10.82 -24.82 6.13
N LEU A 955 9.62 -25.42 6.20
CA LEU A 955 8.55 -25.15 5.23
C LEU A 955 8.22 -23.66 5.12
N GLY A 956 8.19 -22.94 6.24
CA GLY A 956 7.98 -21.50 6.29
C GLY A 956 9.11 -20.69 5.63
N ALA A 957 10.36 -21.14 5.74
CA ALA A 957 11.49 -20.48 5.08
C ALA A 957 11.47 -20.72 3.56
N ALA A 958 11.15 -21.94 3.13
CA ALA A 958 10.97 -22.29 1.71
C ALA A 958 9.80 -21.50 1.08
N ALA A 959 8.68 -21.41 1.78
CA ALA A 959 7.52 -20.63 1.34
C ALA A 959 7.83 -19.13 1.32
N HIS A 960 8.56 -18.62 2.32
CA HIS A 960 9.00 -17.22 2.32
C HIS A 960 9.93 -16.95 1.14
N ASN A 961 10.89 -17.82 0.81
CA ASN A 961 11.78 -17.65 -0.34
C ASN A 961 11.03 -17.46 -1.66
N ALA A 962 9.91 -18.17 -1.85
CA ALA A 962 9.03 -18.00 -2.99
C ALA A 962 8.28 -16.64 -2.99
N ALA A 963 8.19 -15.96 -1.84
CA ALA A 963 7.42 -14.74 -1.57
C ALA A 963 8.25 -13.52 -1.15
N ARG A 964 9.56 -13.51 -1.44
CA ARG A 964 10.46 -12.38 -1.12
C ARG A 964 10.28 -11.24 -2.13
N PHE A 965 9.16 -10.53 -2.04
CA PHE A 965 8.92 -9.29 -2.81
C PHE A 965 9.87 -8.18 -2.34
N PRO A 966 10.92 -7.81 -3.11
CA PRO A 966 12.08 -7.05 -2.62
C PRO A 966 11.77 -5.69 -1.98
N TYR A 967 10.66 -5.07 -2.37
CA TYR A 967 10.22 -3.78 -1.84
C TYR A 967 9.83 -3.86 -0.35
N VAL A 968 9.33 -5.01 0.12
CA VAL A 968 8.84 -5.18 1.50
C VAL A 968 9.55 -6.33 2.21
N ASN A 969 9.70 -7.46 1.54
CA ASN A 969 10.40 -8.64 2.06
C ASN A 969 11.89 -8.60 1.71
N ALA A 970 12.72 -9.15 2.59
CA ALA A 970 14.16 -9.22 2.36
C ALA A 970 14.47 -10.24 1.26
N ILE A 971 15.28 -9.86 0.27
CA ILE A 971 15.92 -10.81 -0.64
C ILE A 971 16.76 -11.79 0.20
N GLY A 972 16.66 -13.08 -0.09
CA GLY A 972 17.27 -14.14 0.73
C GLY A 972 18.59 -14.61 0.14
N GLY A 973 19.70 -14.38 0.84
CA GLY A 973 21.00 -14.93 0.47
C GLY A 973 21.10 -16.42 0.81
N LEU A 974 21.31 -17.26 -0.20
CA LEU A 974 21.48 -18.70 -0.02
C LEU A 974 22.95 -19.01 0.26
N LYS A 975 23.29 -19.23 1.53
CA LYS A 975 24.65 -19.55 1.98
C LYS A 975 24.85 -21.07 2.05
N THR A 976 25.88 -21.58 1.37
CA THR A 976 26.18 -23.02 1.29
C THR A 976 27.70 -23.22 1.06
N PRO A 977 28.27 -24.44 1.22
CA PRO A 977 29.66 -24.71 0.87
C PRO A 977 30.03 -24.21 -0.53
N ALA A 978 31.19 -23.56 -0.65
CA ALA A 978 31.59 -22.81 -1.83
C ALA A 978 31.72 -23.68 -3.09
N ASP A 979 32.03 -24.97 -2.92
CA ASP A 979 32.16 -25.96 -3.99
C ASP A 979 30.81 -26.33 -4.62
N LEU A 980 29.70 -26.14 -3.91
CA LEU A 980 28.35 -26.36 -4.44
C LEU A 980 27.88 -25.21 -5.33
N CYS A 981 28.36 -23.98 -5.10
CA CYS A 981 27.97 -22.81 -5.89
C CYS A 981 28.44 -22.88 -7.36
N ASP A 982 29.57 -23.54 -7.63
CA ASP A 982 30.14 -23.62 -8.98
C ASP A 982 29.64 -24.84 -9.77
N ARG A 983 28.82 -25.71 -9.16
CA ARG A 983 28.30 -26.91 -9.83
C ARG A 983 27.02 -26.60 -10.59
N ARG A 984 26.98 -27.05 -11.84
CA ARG A 984 25.79 -26.98 -12.71
C ARG A 984 24.81 -28.16 -12.51
N GLY A 985 25.05 -29.08 -11.57
CA GLY A 985 24.28 -30.32 -11.42
C GLY A 985 23.77 -30.58 -10.00
N VAL A 986 22.94 -31.62 -9.82
CA VAL A 986 22.41 -32.05 -8.52
C VAL A 986 23.58 -32.38 -7.59
N ALA A 987 23.68 -31.67 -6.46
CA ALA A 987 24.69 -31.96 -5.45
C ALA A 987 24.38 -33.34 -4.83
N VAL A 988 25.24 -34.33 -5.09
CA VAL A 988 25.22 -35.57 -4.31
C VAL A 988 25.71 -35.21 -2.90
N PRO A 989 24.99 -35.56 -1.82
CA PRO A 989 25.44 -35.31 -0.46
C PRO A 989 26.72 -36.13 -0.19
N GLY A 990 27.89 -35.52 -0.48
CA GLY A 990 29.17 -36.02 0.00
C GLY A 990 29.32 -35.71 1.49
N LYS A 991 30.17 -36.46 2.19
CA LYS A 991 30.70 -36.07 3.52
C LYS A 991 31.48 -34.75 3.37
N HIS A 992 30.78 -33.63 3.34
CA HIS A 992 31.44 -32.33 3.39
C HIS A 992 31.97 -32.16 4.82
N SER A 993 33.25 -31.82 4.94
CA SER A 993 33.84 -31.51 6.24
C SER A 993 33.05 -30.34 6.85
N PRO A 994 32.76 -30.35 8.17
CA PRO A 994 32.17 -29.20 8.87
C PRO A 994 32.96 -27.90 8.70
N ASP A 995 34.23 -27.99 8.26
CA ASP A 995 35.16 -26.89 8.01
C ASP A 995 35.17 -26.38 6.56
N ALA A 996 34.23 -26.80 5.70
CA ALA A 996 34.16 -26.30 4.32
C ALA A 996 33.82 -24.79 4.28
N ASP A 997 34.63 -23.99 3.58
CA ASP A 997 34.36 -22.57 3.37
C ASP A 997 32.97 -22.38 2.74
N THR A 998 32.12 -21.58 3.38
CA THR A 998 30.76 -21.30 2.92
C THR A 998 30.70 -19.90 2.30
N ARG A 999 29.96 -19.75 1.20
CA ARG A 999 29.69 -18.45 0.57
C ARG A 999 28.24 -18.34 0.14
N ILE A 1000 27.79 -17.12 -0.12
CA ILE A 1000 26.47 -16.86 -0.70
C ILE A 1000 26.56 -17.21 -2.19
N CYS A 1001 25.88 -18.28 -2.64
CA CYS A 1001 25.87 -18.64 -4.06
C CYS A 1001 25.05 -17.67 -4.91
N GLY A 1002 24.02 -17.07 -4.30
CA GLY A 1002 23.17 -16.08 -4.91
C GLY A 1002 21.91 -15.84 -4.08
N HIS A 1003 20.98 -15.12 -4.68
CA HIS A 1003 19.89 -14.50 -3.96
C HIS A 1003 18.52 -14.94 -4.49
N LEU A 1004 17.58 -15.14 -3.57
CA LEU A 1004 16.21 -15.55 -3.83
C LEU A 1004 15.26 -14.36 -3.67
N ALA A 1005 14.52 -14.07 -4.74
CA ALA A 1005 13.42 -13.13 -4.77
C ALA A 1005 12.10 -13.87 -5.08
N ASP A 1006 11.00 -13.13 -4.98
CA ASP A 1006 9.66 -13.60 -5.31
C ASP A 1006 9.61 -14.37 -6.65
N GLY A 1007 8.95 -15.53 -6.69
CA GLY A 1007 8.82 -16.32 -7.91
C GLY A 1007 8.03 -15.62 -9.02
N GLY A 1008 7.21 -14.63 -8.66
CA GLY A 1008 6.41 -13.84 -9.60
C GLY A 1008 7.25 -13.02 -10.59
N TYR A 1009 8.54 -12.81 -10.33
CA TYR A 1009 9.43 -12.19 -11.33
C TYR A 1009 9.70 -13.12 -12.52
N PHE A 1010 9.69 -14.44 -12.31
CA PHE A 1010 9.86 -15.44 -13.38
C PHE A 1010 8.51 -15.88 -13.96
N ASP A 1011 7.61 -16.38 -13.13
CA ASP A 1011 6.30 -16.90 -13.49
C ASP A 1011 5.37 -16.74 -12.29
N ASN A 1012 4.36 -15.87 -12.39
CA ASN A 1012 3.44 -15.61 -11.28
C ASN A 1012 2.46 -16.76 -11.00
N GLY A 1013 2.18 -17.64 -11.97
CA GLY A 1013 1.18 -18.70 -11.83
C GLY A 1013 1.73 -20.02 -11.29
N GLY A 1014 3.05 -20.20 -11.28
CA GLY A 1014 3.68 -21.50 -11.01
C GLY A 1014 3.42 -22.52 -12.12
N ALA A 1015 2.95 -22.04 -13.26
CA ALA A 1015 2.44 -22.80 -14.38
C ALA A 1015 3.56 -23.50 -15.18
N GLN A 1016 4.75 -22.90 -15.21
CA GLN A 1016 5.93 -23.51 -15.83
C GLN A 1016 6.35 -24.79 -15.09
N SER A 1017 6.26 -24.82 -13.76
CA SER A 1017 6.59 -26.02 -12.97
C SER A 1017 5.53 -27.11 -13.16
N THR A 1018 4.26 -26.72 -13.22
CA THR A 1018 3.17 -27.66 -13.54
C THR A 1018 3.30 -28.24 -14.94
N THR A 1019 3.70 -27.42 -15.92
CA THR A 1019 3.99 -27.87 -17.29
C THR A 1019 5.07 -28.97 -17.32
N ASP A 1020 6.13 -28.80 -16.53
CA ASP A 1020 7.21 -29.78 -16.42
C ASP A 1020 6.71 -31.10 -15.81
N LEU A 1021 5.88 -31.04 -14.77
CA LEU A 1021 5.26 -32.22 -14.14
C LEU A 1021 4.32 -32.98 -15.10
N VAL A 1022 3.49 -32.25 -15.87
CA VAL A 1022 2.57 -32.86 -16.84
C VAL A 1022 3.34 -33.60 -17.94
N ARG A 1023 4.45 -33.03 -18.42
CA ARG A 1023 5.33 -33.69 -19.40
C ARG A 1023 5.95 -34.97 -18.83
N ALA A 1024 6.48 -34.91 -17.61
CA ALA A 1024 7.05 -36.07 -16.94
C ALA A 1024 5.99 -37.17 -16.67
N PHE A 1025 4.76 -36.79 -16.31
CA PHE A 1025 3.64 -37.71 -16.14
C PHE A 1025 3.32 -38.49 -17.43
N VAL A 1026 3.22 -37.81 -18.57
CA VAL A 1026 2.98 -38.47 -19.86
C VAL A 1026 4.16 -39.38 -20.24
N ALA A 1027 5.40 -38.93 -20.03
CA ALA A 1027 6.59 -39.73 -20.26
C ALA A 1027 6.61 -41.00 -19.40
N CYS A 1028 6.20 -40.88 -18.12
CA CYS A 1028 6.11 -42.00 -17.19
C CYS A 1028 5.14 -43.10 -17.68
N LEU A 1029 3.96 -42.70 -18.18
CA LEU A 1029 2.96 -43.60 -18.75
C LEU A 1029 3.40 -44.21 -20.09
N ALA A 1030 4.30 -43.55 -20.81
CA ALA A 1030 4.84 -43.99 -22.10
C ALA A 1030 6.20 -44.70 -22.02
N ALA A 1031 6.77 -44.85 -20.80
CA ALA A 1031 8.07 -45.48 -20.60
C ALA A 1031 8.08 -46.91 -21.20
N ARG A 1032 9.26 -47.50 -21.43
CA ARG A 1032 9.35 -48.94 -21.76
C ARG A 1032 9.66 -49.74 -20.51
N GLU A 1033 9.16 -50.97 -20.44
CA GLU A 1033 9.50 -51.87 -19.34
C GLU A 1033 11.01 -52.13 -19.37
N ALA A 1034 11.69 -51.90 -18.25
CA ALA A 1034 13.12 -52.11 -18.12
C ALA A 1034 13.35 -53.33 -17.23
N LYS A 1035 14.06 -54.34 -17.76
CA LYS A 1035 14.28 -55.64 -17.08
C LYS A 1035 14.97 -55.53 -15.71
N ASP A 1036 15.61 -54.39 -15.39
CA ASP A 1036 16.38 -54.16 -14.17
C ASP A 1036 15.95 -52.90 -13.37
N ALA A 1037 14.82 -52.26 -13.70
CA ALA A 1037 14.40 -51.03 -13.01
C ALA A 1037 13.65 -51.33 -11.70
N ALA A 1038 14.41 -51.53 -10.61
CA ALA A 1038 13.84 -51.69 -9.26
C ALA A 1038 13.07 -50.44 -8.77
N THR A 1039 13.26 -49.27 -9.40
CA THR A 1039 12.65 -47.98 -9.05
C THR A 1039 12.31 -47.17 -10.31
N GLY A 1040 11.33 -46.27 -10.24
CA GLY A 1040 10.94 -45.37 -11.34
C GLY A 1040 9.79 -45.87 -12.22
N CYS A 1041 9.48 -45.17 -13.30
CA CYS A 1041 8.28 -45.42 -14.12
C CYS A 1041 8.30 -46.76 -14.88
N GLY A 1042 9.49 -47.26 -15.22
CA GLY A 1042 9.65 -48.58 -15.83
C GLY A 1042 9.34 -49.76 -14.90
N SER A 1043 9.19 -49.51 -13.59
CA SER A 1043 8.84 -50.53 -12.59
C SER A 1043 7.34 -50.81 -12.49
N LEU A 1044 6.50 -50.03 -13.18
CA LEU A 1044 5.07 -50.32 -13.33
C LEU A 1044 4.88 -51.30 -14.51
N PRO A 1045 4.13 -52.40 -14.34
CA PRO A 1045 3.84 -53.35 -15.42
C PRO A 1045 3.19 -52.66 -16.64
N GLU A 1046 3.51 -53.10 -17.85
CA GLU A 1046 2.97 -52.51 -19.09
C GLU A 1046 1.43 -52.53 -19.15
N GLY A 1047 0.80 -53.60 -18.64
CA GLY A 1047 -0.66 -53.71 -18.56
C GLY A 1047 -1.29 -52.65 -17.66
N GLN A 1048 -0.72 -52.43 -16.47
CA GLN A 1048 -1.19 -51.40 -15.54
C GLN A 1048 -0.98 -50.00 -16.10
N ARG A 1049 0.15 -49.71 -16.75
CA ARG A 1049 0.40 -48.41 -17.40
C ARG A 1049 -0.55 -48.13 -18.55
N THR A 1050 -0.83 -49.15 -19.36
CA THR A 1050 -1.80 -49.04 -20.46
C THR A 1050 -3.19 -48.72 -19.91
N TRP A 1051 -3.61 -49.43 -18.85
CA TRP A 1051 -4.87 -49.16 -18.17
C TRP A 1051 -4.93 -47.73 -17.63
N LEU A 1052 -3.89 -47.27 -16.92
CA LEU A 1052 -3.81 -45.92 -16.35
C LEU A 1052 -3.90 -44.87 -17.44
N ARG A 1053 -3.13 -45.05 -18.54
CA ARG A 1053 -3.13 -44.16 -19.70
C ARG A 1053 -4.52 -44.04 -20.33
N GLU A 1054 -5.27 -45.13 -20.42
CA GLU A 1054 -6.61 -45.13 -21.04
C GLU A 1054 -7.73 -44.64 -20.11
N ASN A 1055 -7.54 -44.70 -18.79
CA ASN A 1055 -8.59 -44.44 -17.80
C ASN A 1055 -8.43 -43.15 -17.00
N LEU A 1056 -7.23 -42.58 -16.90
CA LEU A 1056 -7.00 -41.33 -16.20
C LEU A 1056 -7.35 -40.12 -17.07
N VAL A 1057 -7.86 -39.06 -16.44
CA VAL A 1057 -8.15 -37.79 -17.11
C VAL A 1057 -7.38 -36.69 -16.38
N PRO A 1058 -6.21 -36.25 -16.89
CA PRO A 1058 -5.43 -35.24 -16.21
C PRO A 1058 -6.05 -33.84 -16.38
N ARG A 1059 -6.01 -33.06 -15.31
CA ARG A 1059 -6.55 -31.70 -15.20
C ARG A 1059 -5.60 -30.80 -14.44
N VAL A 1060 -5.54 -29.52 -14.80
CA VAL A 1060 -4.92 -28.50 -13.95
C VAL A 1060 -5.99 -27.72 -13.21
N LEU A 1061 -5.83 -27.55 -11.90
CA LEU A 1061 -6.61 -26.63 -11.08
C LEU A 1061 -5.75 -25.40 -10.82
N MET A 1062 -6.11 -24.28 -11.43
CA MET A 1062 -5.33 -23.05 -11.39
C MET A 1062 -5.98 -22.07 -10.42
N ILE A 1063 -5.40 -21.89 -9.23
CA ILE A 1063 -5.93 -20.98 -8.21
C ILE A 1063 -5.39 -19.57 -8.46
N ARG A 1064 -6.31 -18.62 -8.67
CA ARG A 1064 -6.00 -17.25 -9.07
C ARG A 1064 -6.56 -16.26 -8.06
N ASN A 1065 -5.80 -15.21 -7.77
CA ASN A 1065 -6.10 -14.36 -6.62
C ASN A 1065 -6.81 -13.04 -6.95
N GLU A 1066 -6.97 -12.68 -8.23
CA GLU A 1066 -7.89 -11.65 -8.71
C GLU A 1066 -7.99 -11.68 -10.24
N SER A 1067 -9.21 -11.73 -10.79
CA SER A 1067 -9.44 -11.42 -12.20
C SER A 1067 -10.66 -10.51 -12.31
N ASP A 1068 -10.49 -9.32 -12.89
CA ASP A 1068 -11.61 -8.59 -13.47
C ASP A 1068 -12.10 -9.38 -14.70
N PRO A 1069 -13.26 -10.05 -14.64
CA PRO A 1069 -13.74 -10.89 -15.72
C PRO A 1069 -14.00 -10.10 -17.00
N GLY A 1070 -14.25 -8.78 -16.91
CA GLY A 1070 -14.58 -7.94 -18.06
C GLY A 1070 -13.40 -7.74 -19.02
N ALA A 1071 -12.20 -7.52 -18.49
CA ALA A 1071 -11.00 -7.25 -19.30
C ALA A 1071 -10.45 -8.51 -20.01
N ALA A 1072 -10.66 -9.70 -19.43
CA ALA A 1072 -10.17 -10.96 -19.98
C ALA A 1072 -11.10 -11.57 -21.05
N VAL A 1073 -12.36 -11.13 -21.09
CA VAL A 1073 -13.41 -11.66 -22.00
C VAL A 1073 -13.66 -10.75 -23.20
N ALA A 1074 -13.19 -9.50 -23.19
CA ALA A 1074 -13.41 -8.56 -24.28
C ALA A 1074 -12.85 -9.07 -25.63
N ASP A 1075 -13.72 -9.21 -26.64
CA ASP A 1075 -13.35 -9.67 -27.99
C ASP A 1075 -12.70 -8.59 -28.86
N ARG A 1076 -12.76 -7.31 -28.47
CA ARG A 1076 -12.19 -6.17 -29.22
C ARG A 1076 -11.43 -5.21 -28.32
N CYS A 1077 -10.26 -4.77 -28.77
CA CYS A 1077 -9.48 -3.74 -28.10
C CYS A 1077 -9.77 -2.37 -28.72
N GLY A 1078 -10.28 -1.42 -27.93
CA GLY A 1078 -10.26 0.01 -28.31
C GLY A 1078 -11.59 0.72 -28.57
N GLU A 1079 -12.75 0.16 -28.24
CA GLU A 1079 -13.98 0.97 -28.19
C GLU A 1079 -14.24 1.39 -26.74
N ILE A 1080 -14.00 2.67 -26.42
CA ILE A 1080 -14.66 3.32 -25.28
C ILE A 1080 -16.12 3.52 -25.72
N ALA A 1081 -16.87 2.44 -25.85
CA ALA A 1081 -18.31 2.53 -25.84
C ALA A 1081 -18.70 3.08 -24.47
N GLN A 1082 -19.64 4.03 -24.44
CA GLN A 1082 -20.29 4.38 -23.17
C GLN A 1082 -20.83 3.07 -22.56
N PRO A 1083 -20.66 2.85 -21.24
CA PRO A 1083 -21.09 1.60 -20.63
C PRO A 1083 -22.59 1.41 -20.82
N ALA A 1084 -23.04 0.18 -21.03
CA ALA A 1084 -24.45 -0.16 -20.94
C ALA A 1084 -24.87 -0.24 -19.46
N ALA A 1085 -26.17 -0.23 -19.17
CA ALA A 1085 -26.67 -0.48 -17.82
C ALA A 1085 -26.17 -1.82 -17.23
N ALA A 1086 -25.95 -2.83 -18.08
CA ALA A 1086 -25.41 -4.13 -17.68
C ALA A 1086 -23.95 -4.08 -17.21
N ASP A 1087 -23.16 -3.08 -17.61
CA ASP A 1087 -21.78 -2.90 -17.15
C ASP A 1087 -21.72 -2.20 -15.78
N VAL A 1088 -22.82 -1.54 -15.38
CA VAL A 1088 -22.97 -0.88 -14.08
C VAL A 1088 -23.60 -1.84 -13.06
N PHE A 1089 -24.58 -2.65 -13.48
CA PHE A 1089 -25.20 -3.67 -12.63
C PHE A 1089 -24.33 -4.94 -12.58
N PRO A 1090 -23.96 -5.43 -11.38
CA PRO A 1090 -23.13 -6.63 -11.29
C PRO A 1090 -23.90 -7.86 -11.80
N VAL A 1091 -23.33 -8.59 -12.76
CA VAL A 1091 -23.71 -9.99 -12.99
C VAL A 1091 -23.32 -10.75 -11.71
N VAL A 1092 -24.28 -11.44 -11.09
CA VAL A 1092 -24.02 -12.26 -9.89
C VAL A 1092 -23.24 -13.49 -10.31
N ASP A 1093 -21.94 -13.29 -10.49
CA ASP A 1093 -21.02 -14.39 -10.68
C ASP A 1093 -20.56 -14.87 -9.32
N ASN A 1094 -20.95 -16.10 -8.99
CA ASN A 1094 -20.29 -16.79 -7.90
C ASN A 1094 -18.95 -17.28 -8.43
N ALA A 1095 -17.89 -16.99 -7.69
CA ALA A 1095 -16.50 -17.34 -7.98
C ALA A 1095 -16.31 -18.78 -8.47
N CYS A 1096 -17.16 -19.70 -8.01
CA CYS A 1096 -17.00 -21.12 -8.27
C CYS A 1096 -18.29 -21.88 -8.66
N THR A 1097 -19.39 -21.22 -9.06
CA THR A 1097 -20.64 -21.94 -9.47
C THR A 1097 -20.91 -21.96 -10.98
N ALA A 1098 -20.11 -21.27 -11.80
CA ALA A 1098 -20.16 -21.38 -13.25
C ALA A 1098 -19.05 -22.33 -13.74
N PRO A 1099 -19.22 -23.05 -14.88
CA PRO A 1099 -18.14 -23.82 -15.48
C PRO A 1099 -16.93 -22.91 -15.69
N ILE A 1100 -15.91 -23.25 -14.95
CA ILE A 1100 -14.82 -22.37 -14.52
C ILE A 1100 -13.93 -21.88 -15.71
N GLY A 1101 -13.95 -22.52 -16.87
CA GLY A 1101 -13.05 -22.24 -18.00
C GLY A 1101 -13.66 -21.53 -19.21
N LYS A 1102 -14.84 -20.90 -19.09
CA LYS A 1102 -15.35 -19.99 -20.15
C LYS A 1102 -14.94 -18.52 -20.00
N ARG A 1103 -14.34 -18.13 -18.87
CA ARG A 1103 -14.11 -16.72 -18.49
C ARG A 1103 -12.69 -16.20 -18.73
N TYR A 1104 -11.74 -17.07 -19.09
CA TYR A 1104 -10.34 -16.69 -19.14
C TYR A 1104 -9.62 -17.33 -20.33
N GLN A 1105 -8.88 -16.51 -21.10
CA GLN A 1105 -8.08 -16.96 -22.25
C GLN A 1105 -6.66 -16.38 -22.17
N PRO A 1106 -5.73 -17.03 -21.43
CA PRO A 1106 -4.36 -16.51 -21.24
C PRO A 1106 -3.57 -16.39 -22.56
N ALA A 1107 -3.96 -17.16 -23.57
CA ALA A 1107 -3.40 -17.10 -24.92
C ALA A 1107 -3.73 -15.81 -25.68
N ARG A 1108 -4.72 -15.01 -25.23
CA ARG A 1108 -5.09 -13.74 -25.88
C ARG A 1108 -4.23 -12.57 -25.36
N PRO A 1109 -3.76 -11.67 -26.25
CA PRO A 1109 -3.18 -10.39 -25.85
C PRO A 1109 -4.18 -9.57 -25.02
N LEU A 1110 -3.70 -8.82 -24.03
CA LEU A 1110 -4.56 -7.88 -23.28
C LEU A 1110 -4.89 -6.67 -24.15
N CYS A 1111 -6.12 -6.19 -24.05
CA CYS A 1111 -6.47 -4.89 -24.59
C CYS A 1111 -5.87 -3.77 -23.72
N ALA A 1112 -5.17 -2.82 -24.35
CA ALA A 1112 -4.68 -1.65 -23.65
C ALA A 1112 -5.87 -0.78 -23.19
N GLN A 1113 -6.10 -0.67 -21.88
CA GLN A 1113 -6.94 0.41 -21.36
C GLN A 1113 -6.21 1.75 -21.57
N GLY A 1114 -6.93 2.75 -22.06
CA GLY A 1114 -6.38 3.92 -22.74
C GLY A 1114 -5.42 4.82 -21.95
N LYS A 1115 -4.57 5.51 -22.73
CA LYS A 1115 -3.84 6.77 -22.46
C LYS A 1115 -3.23 6.94 -21.06
N VAL A 1116 -2.35 6.03 -20.63
CA VAL A 1116 -1.29 6.47 -19.69
C VAL A 1116 -0.35 7.36 -20.50
N PRO A 1117 -0.17 8.65 -20.16
CA PRO A 1117 0.83 9.48 -20.83
C PRO A 1117 2.18 8.78 -20.68
N TYR A 1118 2.70 8.29 -21.80
CA TYR A 1118 4.00 7.63 -21.84
C TYR A 1118 5.07 8.71 -21.58
N LEU A 1119 5.62 8.69 -20.38
CA LEU A 1119 6.82 9.45 -20.05
C LEU A 1119 8.00 8.53 -20.35
N ASP A 1120 8.86 8.92 -21.30
CA ASP A 1120 10.06 8.16 -21.72
C ASP A 1120 10.95 7.75 -20.52
N LEU A 1121 10.92 8.52 -19.43
CA LEU A 1121 11.66 8.23 -18.20
C LEU A 1121 11.15 7.01 -17.42
N ILE A 1122 9.85 6.71 -17.49
CA ILE A 1122 9.19 5.64 -16.72
C ILE A 1122 8.90 4.43 -17.61
N GLY A 1123 8.86 4.63 -18.93
CA GLY A 1123 8.64 3.58 -19.94
C GLY A 1123 9.48 2.31 -19.76
N PRO A 1124 10.82 2.41 -19.55
CA PRO A 1124 11.67 1.24 -19.34
C PRO A 1124 11.29 0.43 -18.08
N LEU A 1125 10.99 1.10 -16.96
CA LEU A 1125 10.60 0.42 -15.72
C LEU A 1125 9.26 -0.29 -15.87
N LEU A 1126 8.28 0.38 -16.50
CA LEU A 1126 6.98 -0.23 -16.82
C LEU A 1126 7.13 -1.41 -17.78
N ALA A 1127 8.01 -1.31 -18.78
CA ALA A 1127 8.28 -2.41 -19.70
C ALA A 1127 8.85 -3.62 -18.96
N VAL A 1128 9.85 -3.43 -18.09
CA VAL A 1128 10.42 -4.52 -17.26
C VAL A 1128 9.33 -5.22 -16.46
N ILE A 1129 8.47 -4.47 -15.76
CA ILE A 1129 7.36 -5.04 -14.97
C ILE A 1129 6.37 -5.77 -15.89
N ASN A 1130 5.95 -5.16 -17.00
CA ASN A 1130 4.97 -5.73 -17.93
C ASN A 1130 5.50 -6.95 -18.69
N THR A 1131 6.82 -7.09 -18.86
CA THR A 1131 7.44 -8.27 -19.48
C THR A 1131 7.82 -9.37 -18.49
N SER A 1132 7.87 -9.06 -17.19
CA SER A 1132 8.23 -10.01 -16.14
C SER A 1132 7.14 -11.06 -15.90
N GLY A 1133 7.38 -12.00 -14.98
CA GLY A 1133 6.45 -13.07 -14.62
C GLY A 1133 5.09 -12.60 -14.12
N VAL A 1134 4.95 -11.38 -13.57
CA VAL A 1134 3.66 -10.78 -13.20
C VAL A 1134 2.92 -10.18 -14.39
N GLY A 1135 3.56 -10.10 -15.56
CA GLY A 1135 3.03 -9.52 -16.79
C GLY A 1135 2.86 -10.56 -17.90
N ALA A 1136 3.45 -10.30 -19.06
CA ALA A 1136 3.30 -11.12 -20.26
C ALA A 1136 3.92 -12.52 -20.11
N ALA A 1137 5.05 -12.65 -19.40
CA ALA A 1137 5.72 -13.95 -19.24
C ALA A 1137 4.88 -14.95 -18.42
N GLY A 1138 4.21 -14.50 -17.35
CA GLY A 1138 3.31 -15.35 -16.55
C GLY A 1138 2.12 -15.85 -17.36
N ARG A 1139 1.45 -14.96 -18.10
CA ARG A 1139 0.33 -15.36 -18.97
C ARG A 1139 0.74 -16.34 -20.08
N LEU A 1140 1.96 -16.19 -20.61
CA LEU A 1140 2.52 -17.16 -21.54
C LEU A 1140 2.79 -18.51 -20.86
N ALA A 1141 3.27 -18.53 -19.62
CA ALA A 1141 3.45 -19.76 -18.85
C ALA A 1141 2.11 -20.47 -18.61
N GLU A 1142 1.06 -19.74 -18.24
CA GLU A 1142 -0.30 -20.27 -18.10
C GLU A 1142 -0.86 -20.83 -19.42
N ALA A 1143 -0.66 -20.13 -20.53
CA ALA A 1143 -1.07 -20.62 -21.84
C ALA A 1143 -0.34 -21.93 -22.21
N ARG A 1144 0.97 -22.03 -21.91
CA ARG A 1144 1.76 -23.24 -22.15
C ARG A 1144 1.35 -24.41 -21.26
N GLU A 1145 0.92 -24.14 -20.04
CA GLU A 1145 0.36 -25.15 -19.15
C GLU A 1145 -0.93 -25.73 -19.73
N ALA A 1146 -1.82 -24.86 -20.20
CA ALA A 1146 -3.06 -25.27 -20.88
C ALA A 1146 -2.76 -26.13 -22.12
N ASP A 1147 -1.79 -25.74 -22.94
CA ASP A 1147 -1.37 -26.52 -24.10
C ASP A 1147 -0.78 -27.88 -23.68
N ALA A 1148 0.06 -27.92 -22.64
CA ALA A 1148 0.70 -29.14 -22.17
C ALA A 1148 -0.32 -30.20 -21.73
N ILE A 1149 -1.38 -29.79 -21.03
CA ILE A 1149 -2.43 -30.72 -20.58
C ILE A 1149 -3.31 -31.20 -21.75
N VAL A 1150 -3.55 -30.35 -22.77
CA VAL A 1150 -4.24 -30.77 -24.00
C VAL A 1150 -3.42 -31.81 -24.74
N GLN A 1151 -2.11 -31.56 -24.92
CA GLN A 1151 -1.22 -32.53 -25.56
C GLN A 1151 -1.11 -33.83 -24.76
N ALA A 1152 -1.10 -33.76 -23.42
CA ALA A 1152 -1.13 -34.93 -22.56
C ALA A 1152 -2.36 -35.79 -22.80
N ARG A 1153 -3.56 -35.19 -22.84
CA ARG A 1153 -4.81 -35.92 -23.11
C ARG A 1153 -4.84 -36.57 -24.48
N ILE A 1154 -4.32 -35.89 -25.50
CA ILE A 1154 -4.21 -36.43 -26.87
C ILE A 1154 -3.25 -37.63 -26.89
N ALA A 1155 -2.08 -37.51 -26.24
CA ALA A 1155 -1.09 -38.57 -26.17
C ALA A 1155 -1.58 -39.81 -25.39
N MET A 1156 -2.38 -39.60 -24.35
CA MET A 1156 -2.95 -40.67 -23.52
C MET A 1156 -4.08 -41.44 -24.22
N ARG A 1157 -4.78 -40.85 -25.20
CA ARG A 1157 -5.96 -41.47 -25.84
C ARG A 1157 -7.06 -41.80 -24.82
N GLY A 1158 -7.88 -42.82 -25.10
CA GLY A 1158 -8.90 -43.33 -24.18
C GLY A 1158 -9.85 -42.26 -23.63
N LYS A 1159 -10.13 -42.34 -22.33
CA LYS A 1159 -11.06 -41.43 -21.64
C LYS A 1159 -10.53 -40.01 -21.53
N ALA A 1160 -9.21 -39.81 -21.52
CA ALA A 1160 -8.59 -38.49 -21.52
C ALA A 1160 -8.92 -37.71 -22.80
N ALA A 1161 -8.80 -38.35 -23.96
CA ALA A 1161 -9.10 -37.74 -25.26
C ALA A 1161 -10.60 -37.48 -25.49
N ALA A 1162 -11.47 -38.31 -24.90
CA ALA A 1162 -12.93 -38.16 -24.99
C ALA A 1162 -13.53 -37.22 -23.93
N ALA A 1163 -12.72 -36.72 -22.99
CA ALA A 1163 -13.19 -35.87 -21.91
C ALA A 1163 -13.62 -34.49 -22.44
N THR A 1164 -14.86 -34.08 -22.15
CA THR A 1164 -15.32 -32.69 -22.42
C THR A 1164 -15.10 -31.77 -21.24
N THR A 1165 -14.41 -32.22 -20.20
CA THR A 1165 -13.94 -31.33 -19.13
C THR A 1165 -12.91 -30.38 -19.67
N GLU A 1166 -12.89 -29.18 -19.11
CA GLU A 1166 -11.84 -28.23 -19.40
C GLU A 1166 -10.47 -28.79 -18.96
N PRO A 1167 -9.41 -28.57 -19.77
CA PRO A 1167 -8.06 -29.00 -19.42
C PRO A 1167 -7.50 -28.25 -18.19
N VAL A 1168 -7.79 -26.95 -18.10
CA VAL A 1168 -7.47 -26.09 -16.96
C VAL A 1168 -8.76 -25.55 -16.35
N THR A 1169 -8.85 -25.57 -15.03
CA THR A 1169 -9.98 -25.10 -14.25
C THR A 1169 -9.50 -23.97 -13.32
N ALA A 1170 -9.79 -22.70 -13.66
CA ALA A 1170 -9.46 -21.51 -12.89
C ALA A 1170 -10.33 -21.26 -11.62
N ILE A 1171 -9.73 -21.28 -10.44
CA ILE A 1171 -10.40 -20.99 -9.18
C ILE A 1171 -10.09 -19.53 -8.80
N ASP A 1172 -10.91 -18.61 -9.30
CA ASP A 1172 -10.69 -17.17 -9.16
C ASP A 1172 -11.29 -16.63 -7.85
N LEU A 1173 -10.51 -15.84 -7.11
CA LEU A 1173 -11.06 -14.98 -6.06
C LEU A 1173 -11.75 -13.77 -6.72
N LEU A 1174 -13.05 -13.62 -6.50
CA LEU A 1174 -13.77 -12.46 -7.02
C LEU A 1174 -13.76 -11.31 -6.00
N PRO A 1175 -13.51 -10.07 -6.43
CA PRO A 1175 -13.74 -8.89 -5.60
C PRO A 1175 -15.27 -8.76 -5.43
N LYS A 1176 -15.83 -9.38 -4.39
CA LYS A 1176 -17.23 -9.19 -3.94
C LYS A 1176 -17.42 -7.83 -3.27
N GLY A 1177 -16.78 -6.82 -3.86
CA GLY A 1177 -16.60 -5.48 -3.35
C GLY A 1177 -15.63 -5.38 -2.16
N VAL A 1178 -15.26 -6.46 -1.49
CA VAL A 1178 -14.25 -6.43 -0.42
C VAL A 1178 -12.86 -6.24 -1.05
N HIS A 1179 -12.08 -5.29 -0.53
CA HIS A 1179 -10.68 -5.12 -0.93
C HIS A 1179 -9.84 -6.23 -0.32
N PHE A 1180 -9.05 -6.89 -1.17
CA PHE A 1180 -8.10 -7.92 -0.73
C PHE A 1180 -6.67 -7.42 -1.02
N PRO A 1181 -5.90 -7.04 0.01
CA PRO A 1181 -4.60 -6.43 -0.19
C PRO A 1181 -3.54 -7.44 -0.63
N LEU A 1182 -2.53 -6.95 -1.35
CA LEU A 1182 -1.29 -7.69 -1.63
C LEU A 1182 -0.32 -7.68 -0.44
N GLY A 1183 -0.64 -6.96 0.65
CA GLY A 1183 0.17 -6.89 1.86
C GLY A 1183 0.20 -8.19 2.66
N TRP A 1184 0.83 -8.15 3.84
CA TRP A 1184 0.86 -9.28 4.79
C TRP A 1184 -0.10 -9.08 5.97
N HIS A 1185 -1.24 -8.44 5.71
CA HIS A 1185 -2.32 -8.23 6.66
C HIS A 1185 -3.65 -8.40 5.93
N LEU A 1186 -4.63 -9.05 6.56
CA LEU A 1186 -5.97 -9.23 6.02
C LEU A 1186 -7.00 -8.86 7.08
N SER A 1187 -7.94 -7.98 6.74
CA SER A 1187 -9.07 -7.67 7.62
C SER A 1187 -9.95 -8.90 7.90
N HIS A 1188 -10.61 -8.94 9.06
CA HIS A 1188 -11.52 -10.05 9.41
C HIS A 1188 -12.63 -10.24 8.37
N SER A 1189 -13.20 -9.14 7.86
CA SER A 1189 -14.19 -9.20 6.78
C SER A 1189 -13.62 -9.79 5.48
N GLY A 1190 -12.35 -9.52 5.18
CA GLY A 1190 -11.63 -10.17 4.08
C GLY A 1190 -11.52 -11.68 4.27
N VAL A 1191 -11.13 -12.13 5.48
CA VAL A 1191 -11.04 -13.56 5.82
C VAL A 1191 -12.38 -14.27 5.67
N ASP A 1192 -13.44 -13.69 6.23
CA ASP A 1192 -14.78 -14.29 6.20
C ASP A 1192 -15.33 -14.36 4.77
N ASN A 1193 -15.15 -13.31 3.98
CA ASN A 1193 -15.58 -13.29 2.58
C ASN A 1193 -14.82 -14.32 1.74
N MET A 1194 -13.50 -14.47 1.93
CA MET A 1194 -12.73 -15.51 1.23
C MET A 1194 -13.21 -16.91 1.60
N SER A 1195 -13.42 -17.19 2.89
CA SER A 1195 -13.90 -18.49 3.34
C SER A 1195 -15.29 -18.80 2.80
N GLU A 1196 -16.21 -17.83 2.80
CA GLU A 1196 -17.55 -18.00 2.21
C GLU A 1196 -17.48 -18.25 0.71
N GLN A 1197 -16.63 -17.54 -0.02
CA GLN A 1197 -16.42 -17.78 -1.45
C GLN A 1197 -15.86 -19.18 -1.72
N ALA A 1198 -14.87 -19.61 -0.93
CA ALA A 1198 -14.26 -20.93 -1.06
C ALA A 1198 -15.25 -22.07 -0.76
N ALA A 1199 -16.14 -21.90 0.24
CA ALA A 1199 -17.14 -22.91 0.61
C ALA A 1199 -18.14 -23.23 -0.52
N ASN A 1200 -18.30 -22.28 -1.46
CA ASN A 1200 -19.13 -22.44 -2.66
C ASN A 1200 -18.39 -23.10 -3.83
N CYS A 1201 -17.12 -23.46 -3.69
CA CYS A 1201 -16.36 -24.09 -4.76
C CYS A 1201 -16.66 -25.58 -4.90
N ARG A 1202 -16.93 -25.99 -6.15
CA ARG A 1202 -17.26 -27.37 -6.53
C ARG A 1202 -16.46 -27.80 -7.76
N ILE A 1203 -15.70 -28.89 -7.69
CA ILE A 1203 -15.00 -29.50 -8.85
C ILE A 1203 -15.91 -30.47 -9.58
N LEU A 1204 -16.83 -31.12 -8.86
CA LEU A 1204 -17.80 -32.05 -9.43
C LEU A 1204 -19.08 -31.29 -9.80
N PRO A 1205 -19.74 -31.62 -10.94
CA PRO A 1205 -21.06 -31.10 -11.21
C PRO A 1205 -21.98 -31.47 -10.04
N ALA A 1206 -22.84 -30.55 -9.60
CA ALA A 1206 -23.89 -30.90 -8.66
C ALA A 1206 -24.62 -32.13 -9.21
N ALA A 1207 -24.69 -33.21 -8.42
CA ALA A 1207 -25.55 -34.33 -8.78
C ALA A 1207 -26.93 -33.73 -9.02
N ASP A 1208 -27.48 -33.89 -10.22
CA ASP A 1208 -28.86 -33.51 -10.50
C ASP A 1208 -29.70 -34.12 -9.38
N LYS A 1209 -30.23 -33.27 -8.49
CA LYS A 1209 -31.26 -33.68 -7.54
C LYS A 1209 -32.51 -33.86 -8.38
N SER A 1210 -32.60 -34.99 -9.08
CA SER A 1210 -33.82 -35.49 -9.70
C SER A 1210 -34.80 -35.94 -8.64
#